data_AF-A0A4R5QDV4-F1
#
_entry.id   AF-A0A4R5QDV4-F1
#
_cell.length_a   1.000
_cell.length_b   1.000
_cell.length_c   1.000
_cell.angle_alpha   90.00
_cell.angle_beta   90.00
_cell.angle_gamma   90.00
#
_symmetry.space_group_name_H-M   'P 1'
#
loop_
_entity.id
_entity.type
_entity.pdbx_description
1 polymer ?
#
loop_
_entity_poly.entity_id
_entity_poly.type
_entity_poly.pdbx_seq_one_letter_code
_entity_poly.pdbx_strand_id
1 'polypeptide(L)'
;MIGARDVESAILGGYAEHVRRTHPNAPTPGFYLGERLFDDARGLRTRLGDTAFFAQLNTNTTEDGDGWGELSAAWDAAAFEAAVLEPPEGEERQRLVGDLISTFFSSYADVAASRGEAFVDLDAGLAIMSRHAQALGYDAVVLFLDELILWLATRAADVNFVSSEGAKLSKLVEAQNANRPIPIISFVARQRDLRELVGEHQAGALQLQFADTLKYWEARFDKVTLEDRNLPVIAERRLLRPTSETAKQELDAAFQEFAGRRRDVLETLLGSDGERALFRMTYPFSPALVQALVAASSVLQRERTALKLMLTLLVKRREELRLGSLIPVGDLWDEIATGDQPFSDGMRIQFDNAKKLWTQKLLPLLEQVHGITWQELREERADLQLARHFENDARLLKTLLLAALVPEVPALRALTAPRLAALNHGSVISPVAGREGGLVLQKLRGWAARVGEIRISDDQVPTVSLQITGVDIEPILANAAQYDNDGTRRSRLQKILFEALGLPADSSLLGTQPFVQYEHPWRGTSRPVDLYFEAVKEIPYDRLRGRPGAPVLVLGMPFDSKGWSPVDHLAHAMNFNDDAASGGVVWQPSYLSDRAMRDLGTLVRIDFLLAGTGDRLAEAARMLSASDREQARAVLKSQQSALHQRLRSCLEAGYGIRPDTDGCIGTSVPAEDRLVSLDTFRPQMPVGATMKDAVSALLDRLFEYRFPAHPAFEQEVRSATLRRVLERVQAAAQQPEQRLHIEERADRQHLAALAGPLKLGTMGQTHFVLSNHWAEHFARMHAQAGGGGPLTVARLRSWMDQPRPMGLTPDVQNLVVLAFAAQADRTLLRNGAPTQASIERIDEAVELREQPLPDETTWARARTRAGTLFGLAPGEVRKGATVARLAAELAGKAAEQRPVLIGLAQELNSRTEAFGVPTAAARLVTLRSAQTLLADLAGGGDALATVTALADATLATSEAAVGRCLGSAADLRNALVTAPWDIIGTAAGLSDQRRAAAEGLRLRVADALEADEHAIALKPVLRDAQTRASRLLAETVQHPPTPQPPLPPPEPPPPPPPPGEEVVEERQTLALEGSDATALLETLRVRVAATPGARLTLGWRLTRRKGGGDA
;
A
#
# COMPACT_ATOMS: atom_id res chain seq x y z
N MET A 1 45.27 10.02 -49.69
CA MET A 1 46.34 9.22 -49.04
C MET A 1 46.35 7.76 -49.51
N ILE A 2 45.20 7.13 -49.75
CA ILE A 2 45.12 5.73 -50.24
C ILE A 2 45.86 5.58 -51.58
N GLY A 3 46.70 4.55 -51.69
CA GLY A 3 47.52 4.27 -52.88
C GLY A 3 48.98 4.76 -52.80
N ALA A 4 49.30 5.68 -51.88
CA ALA A 4 50.67 6.12 -51.64
C ALA A 4 51.49 5.05 -50.89
N ARG A 5 52.81 5.05 -51.10
CA ARG A 5 53.72 4.05 -50.53
C ARG A 5 54.22 4.45 -49.13
N ASP A 6 54.57 5.72 -48.98
CA ASP A 6 55.09 6.37 -47.77
C ASP A 6 54.55 7.82 -47.67
N VAL A 7 54.83 8.49 -46.55
CA VAL A 7 54.35 9.86 -46.30
C VAL A 7 55.00 10.87 -47.26
N GLU A 8 56.28 10.70 -47.59
CA GLU A 8 57.02 11.57 -48.48
C GLU A 8 56.44 11.59 -49.89
N SER A 9 56.17 10.41 -50.48
CA SER A 9 55.54 10.30 -51.80
C SER A 9 54.14 10.90 -51.82
N ALA A 10 53.36 10.74 -50.76
CA ALA A 10 52.01 11.30 -50.67
C ALA A 10 52.01 12.84 -50.62
N ILE A 11 52.89 13.43 -49.81
CA ILE A 11 52.90 14.87 -49.54
C ILE A 11 53.76 15.63 -50.55
N LEU A 12 55.02 15.24 -50.72
CA LEU A 12 55.95 15.91 -51.61
C LEU A 12 55.61 15.62 -53.07
N GLY A 13 55.28 14.37 -53.38
CA GLY A 13 54.81 13.98 -54.71
C GLY A 13 53.50 14.67 -55.08
N GLY A 14 52.51 14.69 -54.18
CA GLY A 14 51.24 15.39 -54.39
C GLY A 14 51.39 16.88 -54.61
N TYR A 15 52.30 17.56 -53.90
CA TYR A 15 52.62 18.97 -54.16
C TYR A 15 53.29 19.17 -55.52
N ALA A 16 54.26 18.34 -55.88
CA ALA A 16 54.94 18.44 -57.18
C ALA A 16 53.97 18.25 -58.36
N GLU A 17 53.04 17.29 -58.24
CA GLU A 17 51.98 17.08 -59.23
C GLU A 17 51.02 18.28 -59.31
N HIS A 18 50.60 18.81 -58.16
CA HIS A 18 49.73 19.99 -58.11
C HIS A 18 50.38 21.22 -58.76
N VAL A 19 51.66 21.46 -58.47
CA VAL A 19 52.42 22.56 -59.05
C VAL A 19 52.60 22.35 -60.55
N ARG A 20 52.93 21.14 -61.01
CA ARG A 20 53.07 20.86 -62.45
C ARG A 20 51.76 21.14 -63.22
N ARG A 21 50.62 20.78 -62.64
CA ARG A 21 49.31 21.04 -63.25
C ARG A 21 48.96 22.53 -63.30
N THR A 22 49.35 23.29 -62.29
CA THR A 22 48.91 24.68 -62.10
C THR A 22 49.92 25.70 -62.64
N HIS A 23 51.21 25.35 -62.63
CA HIS A 23 52.36 26.12 -63.11
C HIS A 23 53.28 25.23 -63.97
N PRO A 24 52.89 24.90 -65.22
CA PRO A 24 53.62 23.95 -66.05
C PRO A 24 55.07 24.35 -66.39
N ASN A 25 55.37 25.65 -66.34
CA ASN A 25 56.70 26.20 -66.66
C ASN A 25 57.56 26.48 -65.42
N ALA A 26 57.07 26.17 -64.21
CA ALA A 26 57.85 26.32 -63.00
C ALA A 26 58.91 25.20 -62.91
N PRO A 27 60.10 25.49 -62.33
CA PRO A 27 61.10 24.46 -62.10
C PRO A 27 60.54 23.36 -61.19
N THR A 28 60.97 22.12 -61.40
CA THR A 28 60.56 21.01 -60.54
C THR A 28 61.11 21.25 -59.12
N PRO A 29 60.30 21.12 -58.06
CA PRO A 29 60.80 21.21 -56.70
C PRO A 29 61.88 20.14 -56.46
N GLY A 30 62.97 20.50 -55.79
CA GLY A 30 64.11 19.61 -55.51
C GLY A 30 63.84 18.51 -54.47
N PHE A 31 62.69 17.85 -54.54
CA PHE A 31 62.29 16.77 -53.62
C PHE A 31 62.90 15.42 -53.97
N TYR A 32 63.31 15.23 -55.22
CA TYR A 32 63.81 13.97 -55.73
C TYR A 32 65.31 13.87 -55.52
N LEU A 33 65.79 12.75 -54.95
CA LEU A 33 67.22 12.51 -54.77
C LEU A 33 67.98 12.43 -56.10
N GLY A 34 67.29 12.05 -57.18
CA GLY A 34 67.82 12.04 -58.55
C GLY A 34 68.37 13.39 -59.02
N GLU A 35 67.78 14.52 -58.59
CA GLU A 35 68.27 15.85 -58.98
C GLU A 35 69.66 16.14 -58.43
N ARG A 36 69.94 15.76 -57.17
CA ARG A 36 71.27 15.90 -56.58
C ARG A 36 72.29 14.97 -57.25
N LEU A 37 71.86 13.75 -57.59
CA LEU A 37 72.68 12.80 -58.34
C LEU A 37 73.04 13.34 -59.73
N PHE A 38 72.12 14.04 -60.42
CA PHE A 38 72.40 14.66 -61.71
C PHE A 38 73.36 15.86 -61.59
N ASP A 39 73.22 16.69 -60.55
CA ASP A 39 74.16 17.78 -60.29
C ASP A 39 75.58 17.25 -59.99
N ASP A 40 75.69 16.21 -59.17
CA ASP A 40 76.97 15.55 -58.89
C ASP A 40 77.55 14.85 -60.14
N ALA A 41 76.69 14.22 -60.95
CA ALA A 41 77.06 13.60 -62.23
C ALA A 41 77.55 14.64 -63.25
N ARG A 42 76.90 15.81 -63.36
CA ARG A 42 77.39 16.94 -64.18
C ARG A 42 78.73 17.47 -63.67
N GLY A 43 78.89 17.54 -62.35
CA GLY A 43 80.16 17.90 -61.71
C GLY A 43 81.29 16.91 -62.01
N LEU A 44 81.00 15.60 -62.03
CA LEU A 44 81.93 14.53 -62.41
C LEU A 44 82.25 14.54 -63.91
N ARG A 45 81.24 14.72 -64.76
CA ARG A 45 81.38 14.88 -66.22
C ARG A 45 82.30 16.04 -66.57
N THR A 46 82.17 17.17 -65.87
CA THR A 46 83.05 18.35 -66.06
C THR A 46 84.50 18.07 -65.62
N ARG A 47 84.72 17.26 -64.59
CA ARG A 47 86.07 16.94 -64.06
C ARG A 47 86.79 15.85 -64.87
N LEU A 48 86.06 14.84 -65.35
CA LEU A 48 86.60 13.68 -66.07
C LEU A 48 86.67 13.91 -67.59
N GLY A 49 85.85 14.82 -68.12
CA GLY A 49 85.64 15.01 -69.56
C GLY A 49 84.66 13.99 -70.15
N ASP A 50 83.91 14.40 -71.18
CA ASP A 50 82.79 13.63 -71.74
C ASP A 50 83.18 12.21 -72.18
N THR A 51 84.32 12.03 -72.85
CA THR A 51 84.73 10.71 -73.36
C THR A 51 84.98 9.70 -72.25
N ALA A 52 85.65 10.10 -71.16
CA ALA A 52 85.95 9.21 -70.05
C ALA A 52 84.72 8.95 -69.17
N PHE A 53 83.89 9.99 -68.96
CA PHE A 53 82.66 9.89 -68.18
C PHE A 53 81.66 8.89 -68.80
N PHE A 54 81.35 9.02 -70.11
CA PHE A 54 80.39 8.12 -70.75
C PHE A 54 80.95 6.73 -71.01
N ALA A 55 82.26 6.58 -71.26
CA ALA A 55 82.89 5.26 -71.32
C ALA A 55 82.71 4.50 -70.00
N GLN A 56 82.87 5.19 -68.87
CA GLN A 56 82.65 4.60 -67.56
C GLN A 56 81.15 4.40 -67.25
N LEU A 57 80.27 5.35 -67.59
CA LEU A 57 78.83 5.19 -67.37
C LEU A 57 78.23 3.98 -68.11
N ASN A 58 78.75 3.69 -69.30
CA ASN A 58 78.29 2.57 -70.14
C ASN A 58 79.01 1.24 -69.85
N THR A 59 79.78 1.13 -68.75
CA THR A 59 80.54 -0.11 -68.45
C THR A 59 79.63 -1.31 -68.15
N ASN A 60 78.41 -1.06 -67.66
CA ASN A 60 77.42 -2.09 -67.33
C ASN A 60 76.43 -2.40 -68.47
N THR A 61 76.49 -1.69 -69.60
CA THR A 61 75.67 -1.94 -70.80
C THR A 61 76.35 -2.91 -71.77
N THR A 62 76.75 -4.09 -71.29
CA THR A 62 77.38 -5.10 -72.14
C THR A 62 76.35 -5.81 -73.04
N GLU A 63 76.57 -5.68 -74.35
CA GLU A 63 76.02 -6.52 -75.42
C GLU A 63 76.53 -7.96 -75.25
N ASP A 64 75.81 -8.84 -74.53
CA ASP A 64 75.87 -10.30 -74.73
C ASP A 64 74.82 -11.01 -73.86
N GLY A 65 73.72 -11.46 -74.48
CA GLY A 65 72.69 -12.24 -73.79
C GLY A 65 71.38 -12.32 -74.58
N ASP A 66 71.30 -13.28 -75.49
CA ASP A 66 70.15 -13.61 -76.36
C ASP A 66 68.89 -13.99 -75.54
N GLY A 67 68.03 -12.99 -75.28
CA GLY A 67 66.74 -13.15 -74.63
C GLY A 67 65.85 -11.94 -74.93
N TRP A 68 64.74 -12.14 -75.64
CA TRP A 68 63.88 -11.10 -76.18
C TRP A 68 63.33 -10.14 -75.11
N GLY A 69 63.98 -8.98 -74.98
CA GLY A 69 63.59 -7.76 -74.26
C GLY A 69 64.45 -6.61 -74.80
N GLU A 70 63.87 -5.40 -74.95
CA GLU A 70 64.41 -4.27 -75.73
C GLU A 70 65.90 -3.93 -75.48
N LEU A 71 66.65 -3.68 -76.56
CA LEU A 71 68.03 -3.20 -76.54
C LEU A 71 68.12 -1.82 -75.85
N SER A 72 68.82 -1.74 -74.72
CA SER A 72 69.01 -0.48 -74.01
C SER A 72 70.15 0.35 -74.64
N ALA A 73 69.87 1.55 -75.16
CA ALA A 73 70.82 2.39 -75.91
C ALA A 73 71.93 3.00 -75.03
N ALA A 74 73.19 2.99 -75.47
CA ALA A 74 74.31 3.56 -74.70
C ALA A 74 74.18 5.08 -74.48
N TRP A 75 74.60 5.57 -73.30
CA TRP A 75 74.52 6.98 -72.95
C TRP A 75 75.57 7.84 -73.67
N ASP A 76 75.12 8.92 -74.28
CA ASP A 76 75.96 10.00 -74.81
C ASP A 76 75.58 11.36 -74.20
N ALA A 77 76.31 12.42 -74.59
CA ALA A 77 76.08 13.78 -74.10
C ALA A 77 74.66 14.30 -74.31
N ALA A 78 74.00 13.92 -75.41
CA ALA A 78 72.68 14.41 -75.78
C ALA A 78 71.58 13.59 -75.08
N ALA A 79 71.70 12.27 -75.06
CA ALA A 79 70.79 11.37 -74.36
C ALA A 79 70.83 11.61 -72.84
N PHE A 80 72.01 11.90 -72.28
CA PHE A 80 72.15 12.26 -70.87
C PHE A 80 71.39 13.54 -70.52
N GLU A 81 71.55 14.63 -71.28
CA GLU A 81 70.82 15.88 -70.98
C GLU A 81 69.31 15.75 -71.25
N ALA A 82 68.92 14.96 -72.26
CA ALA A 82 67.52 14.68 -72.52
C ALA A 82 66.87 13.89 -71.37
N ALA A 83 67.55 12.87 -70.84
CA ALA A 83 67.07 12.06 -69.72
C ALA A 83 67.01 12.85 -68.41
N VAL A 84 67.92 13.80 -68.16
CA VAL A 84 67.85 14.67 -66.97
C VAL A 84 66.65 15.63 -67.03
N LEU A 85 66.26 16.08 -68.24
CA LEU A 85 65.15 17.00 -68.45
C LEU A 85 63.77 16.31 -68.48
N GLU A 86 63.74 14.99 -68.52
CA GLU A 86 62.50 14.21 -68.51
C GLU A 86 61.82 14.32 -67.13
N PRO A 87 60.48 14.20 -67.04
CA PRO A 87 59.80 14.10 -65.75
C PRO A 87 60.27 12.88 -64.90
N PRO A 88 60.05 12.89 -63.57
CA PRO A 88 60.34 11.79 -62.64
C PRO A 88 59.77 10.41 -62.96
N GLU A 89 58.73 10.37 -63.79
CA GLU A 89 58.09 9.14 -64.25
C GLU A 89 58.65 8.66 -65.60
N GLY A 90 59.57 9.43 -66.18
CA GLY A 90 60.24 9.16 -67.43
C GLY A 90 61.13 7.93 -67.35
N GLU A 91 61.02 7.06 -68.35
CA GLU A 91 61.73 5.79 -68.37
C GLU A 91 63.24 5.99 -68.54
N GLU A 92 63.67 6.94 -69.38
CA GLU A 92 65.09 7.22 -69.60
C GLU A 92 65.72 7.92 -68.38
N ARG A 93 64.96 8.78 -67.67
CA ARG A 93 65.41 9.36 -66.40
C ARG A 93 65.67 8.31 -65.33
N GLN A 94 64.74 7.38 -65.14
CA GLN A 94 64.87 6.32 -64.14
C GLN A 94 66.03 5.37 -64.48
N ARG A 95 66.20 5.08 -65.77
CA ARG A 95 67.32 4.31 -66.30
C ARG A 95 68.66 5.01 -66.03
N LEU A 96 68.75 6.31 -66.31
CA LEU A 96 69.96 7.10 -66.05
C LEU A 96 70.32 7.15 -64.55
N VAL A 97 69.33 7.29 -63.66
CA VAL A 97 69.56 7.24 -62.20
C VAL A 97 70.12 5.87 -61.79
N GLY A 98 69.56 4.78 -62.31
CA GLY A 98 70.03 3.43 -62.05
C GLY A 98 71.48 3.21 -62.51
N ASP A 99 71.82 3.67 -63.72
CA ASP A 99 73.16 3.53 -64.30
C ASP A 99 74.20 4.39 -63.56
N LEU A 100 73.84 5.60 -63.13
CA LEU A 100 74.70 6.47 -62.31
C LEU A 100 75.00 5.86 -60.93
N ILE A 101 74.00 5.28 -60.26
CA ILE A 101 74.18 4.65 -58.94
C ILE A 101 75.04 3.39 -59.05
N SER A 102 74.78 2.55 -60.05
CA SER A 102 75.53 1.30 -60.23
C SER A 102 77.00 1.53 -60.59
N THR A 103 77.32 2.65 -61.25
CA THR A 103 78.66 2.89 -61.81
C THR A 103 79.49 3.90 -61.01
N PHE A 104 78.96 5.09 -60.69
CA PHE A 104 79.71 6.18 -60.06
C PHE A 104 79.42 6.34 -58.57
N PHE A 105 78.21 5.96 -58.13
CA PHE A 105 77.72 6.25 -56.78
C PHE A 105 77.29 4.99 -56.04
N SER A 106 78.10 3.92 -56.13
CA SER A 106 77.80 2.60 -55.57
C SER A 106 77.60 2.57 -54.06
N SER A 107 78.09 3.58 -53.33
CA SER A 107 77.80 3.78 -51.90
C SER A 107 76.33 4.11 -51.60
N TYR A 108 75.54 4.43 -52.62
CA TYR A 108 74.10 4.72 -52.54
C TYR A 108 73.22 3.54 -53.01
N ALA A 109 73.81 2.36 -53.25
CA ALA A 109 73.10 1.18 -53.76
C ALA A 109 71.94 0.71 -52.87
N ASP A 110 72.01 0.88 -51.54
CA ASP A 110 70.93 0.50 -50.60
C ASP A 110 69.63 1.30 -50.81
N VAL A 111 69.70 2.45 -51.49
CA VAL A 111 68.54 3.31 -51.81
C VAL A 111 67.82 2.85 -53.09
N ALA A 112 68.49 2.13 -53.98
CA ALA A 112 67.98 1.76 -55.32
C ALA A 112 67.11 0.50 -55.35
N ALA A 113 66.99 -0.25 -54.24
CA ALA A 113 66.22 -1.51 -54.20
C ALA A 113 64.69 -1.34 -54.31
N SER A 114 64.19 -0.10 -54.32
CA SER A 114 62.77 0.21 -54.42
C SER A 114 62.46 0.80 -55.79
N ARG A 115 61.61 0.13 -56.60
CA ARG A 115 61.21 0.61 -57.95
C ARG A 115 60.40 1.92 -57.85
N GLY A 116 61.08 3.06 -57.87
CA GLY A 116 60.54 4.43 -57.89
C GLY A 116 61.59 5.45 -57.44
N GLU A 117 61.49 6.71 -57.86
CA GLU A 117 62.43 7.74 -57.40
C GLU A 117 62.31 8.01 -55.90
N ALA A 118 63.42 7.92 -55.19
CA ALA A 118 63.48 8.18 -53.76
C ALA A 118 63.38 9.69 -53.46
N PHE A 119 62.53 10.05 -52.50
CA PHE A 119 62.36 11.42 -52.02
C PHE A 119 63.42 11.76 -50.96
N VAL A 120 63.75 13.04 -50.82
CA VAL A 120 64.46 13.54 -49.63
C VAL A 120 63.61 13.31 -48.37
N ASP A 121 64.24 13.35 -47.20
CA ASP A 121 63.53 13.24 -45.93
C ASP A 121 62.41 14.30 -45.82
N LEU A 122 61.32 13.95 -45.13
CA LEU A 122 60.14 14.80 -45.07
C LEU A 122 60.43 16.21 -44.52
N ASP A 123 61.32 16.38 -43.54
CA ASP A 123 61.61 17.70 -42.95
C ASP A 123 62.35 18.61 -43.93
N ALA A 124 63.35 18.09 -44.63
CA ALA A 124 64.04 18.80 -45.71
C ALA A 124 63.10 19.08 -46.88
N GLY A 125 62.26 18.11 -47.25
CA GLY A 125 61.25 18.24 -48.29
C GLY A 125 60.25 19.36 -48.00
N LEU A 126 59.73 19.46 -46.78
CA LEU A 126 58.83 20.54 -46.36
C LEU A 126 59.53 21.91 -46.39
N ALA A 127 60.81 21.99 -46.06
CA ALA A 127 61.58 23.25 -46.19
C ALA A 127 61.77 23.65 -47.66
N ILE A 128 62.04 22.70 -48.55
CA ILE A 128 62.08 22.94 -50.00
C ILE A 128 60.71 23.37 -50.51
N MET A 129 59.63 22.75 -50.04
CA MET A 129 58.25 23.08 -50.42
C MET A 129 57.93 24.53 -50.07
N SER A 130 58.26 24.95 -48.85
CA SER A 130 58.05 26.32 -48.37
C SER A 130 58.82 27.34 -49.22
N ARG A 131 60.12 27.12 -49.50
CA ARG A 131 60.90 28.01 -50.38
C ARG A 131 60.36 28.04 -51.81
N HIS A 132 59.98 26.88 -52.33
CA HIS A 132 59.43 26.76 -53.68
C HIS A 132 58.12 27.54 -53.82
N ALA A 133 57.21 27.37 -52.87
CA ALA A 133 55.94 28.08 -52.86
C ALA A 133 56.15 29.60 -52.72
N GLN A 134 57.13 30.04 -51.92
CA GLN A 134 57.50 31.45 -51.81
C GLN A 134 58.02 32.00 -53.16
N ALA A 135 58.89 31.25 -53.85
CA ALA A 135 59.39 31.64 -55.17
C ALA A 135 58.28 31.75 -56.23
N LEU A 136 57.20 31.00 -56.07
CA LEU A 136 55.99 31.08 -56.90
C LEU A 136 55.02 32.20 -56.46
N GLY A 137 55.30 32.92 -55.37
CA GLY A 137 54.50 34.04 -54.89
C GLY A 137 53.34 33.68 -53.94
N TYR A 138 53.34 32.48 -53.35
CA TYR A 138 52.33 32.09 -52.35
C TYR A 138 52.70 32.54 -50.93
N ASP A 139 51.71 32.95 -50.15
CA ASP A 139 51.88 33.36 -48.74
C ASP A 139 51.80 32.20 -47.74
N ALA A 140 51.18 31.08 -48.12
CA ALA A 140 51.06 29.87 -47.29
C ALA A 140 50.75 28.63 -48.15
N VAL A 141 51.02 27.45 -47.61
CA VAL A 141 50.60 26.16 -48.18
C VAL A 141 49.62 25.47 -47.23
N VAL A 142 48.44 25.09 -47.71
CA VAL A 142 47.44 24.36 -46.92
C VAL A 142 47.36 22.91 -47.40
N LEU A 143 47.65 21.96 -46.52
CA LEU A 143 47.61 20.53 -46.78
C LEU A 143 46.33 19.94 -46.18
N PHE A 144 45.46 19.38 -47.01
CA PHE A 144 44.30 18.59 -46.57
C PHE A 144 44.62 17.09 -46.67
N LEU A 145 44.90 16.48 -45.53
CA LEU A 145 45.26 15.06 -45.44
C LEU A 145 44.03 14.25 -45.00
N ASP A 146 43.20 13.88 -45.98
CA ASP A 146 42.07 12.97 -45.76
C ASP A 146 42.51 11.50 -45.85
N GLU A 147 41.82 10.63 -45.12
CA GLU A 147 42.04 9.19 -45.06
C GLU A 147 43.44 8.75 -44.60
N LEU A 148 44.26 9.65 -44.05
CA LEU A 148 45.59 9.33 -43.50
C LEU A 148 45.51 8.19 -42.46
N ILE A 149 44.55 8.32 -41.55
CA ILE A 149 44.28 7.33 -40.50
C ILE A 149 43.84 5.99 -41.09
N LEU A 150 42.99 6.03 -42.13
CA LEU A 150 42.50 4.82 -42.79
C LEU A 150 43.61 4.13 -43.57
N TRP A 151 44.48 4.90 -44.24
CA TRP A 151 45.66 4.40 -44.95
C TRP A 151 46.63 3.68 -43.99
N LEU A 152 46.94 4.28 -42.83
CA LEU A 152 47.72 3.59 -41.79
C LEU A 152 47.01 2.31 -41.29
N ALA A 153 45.69 2.34 -41.13
CA ALA A 153 44.91 1.18 -40.69
C ALA A 153 44.93 0.03 -41.72
N THR A 154 44.91 0.32 -43.03
CA THR A 154 44.96 -0.73 -44.07
C THR A 154 46.25 -1.57 -44.04
N ARG A 155 47.33 -1.04 -43.44
CA ARG A 155 48.60 -1.76 -43.24
C ARG A 155 48.92 -2.01 -41.76
N ALA A 156 47.90 -1.99 -40.88
CA ALA A 156 48.08 -2.11 -39.43
C ALA A 156 48.72 -3.43 -38.96
N ALA A 157 48.72 -4.47 -39.80
CA ALA A 157 49.42 -5.72 -39.54
C ALA A 157 50.97 -5.57 -39.57
N ASP A 158 51.49 -4.51 -40.21
CA ASP A 158 52.90 -4.16 -40.24
C ASP A 158 53.19 -3.01 -39.24
N VAL A 159 53.50 -3.39 -38.01
CA VAL A 159 53.74 -2.46 -36.91
C VAL A 159 55.00 -1.60 -37.13
N ASN A 160 55.98 -2.12 -37.86
CA ASN A 160 57.20 -1.36 -38.17
C ASN A 160 56.89 -0.22 -39.15
N PHE A 161 56.08 -0.49 -40.17
CA PHE A 161 55.60 0.53 -41.12
C PHE A 161 54.81 1.64 -40.41
N VAL A 162 53.87 1.30 -39.53
CA VAL A 162 53.05 2.31 -38.83
C VAL A 162 53.90 3.13 -37.86
N SER A 163 54.87 2.50 -37.20
CA SER A 163 55.81 3.20 -36.30
C SER A 163 56.71 4.17 -37.06
N SER A 164 57.29 3.75 -38.18
CA SER A 164 58.18 4.59 -38.99
C SER A 164 57.43 5.74 -39.68
N GLU A 165 56.28 5.46 -40.29
CA GLU A 165 55.50 6.47 -41.02
C GLU A 165 54.74 7.40 -40.06
N GLY A 166 54.26 6.87 -38.93
CA GLY A 166 53.59 7.65 -37.90
C GLY A 166 54.51 8.67 -37.23
N ALA A 167 55.77 8.31 -36.98
CA ALA A 167 56.75 9.24 -36.40
C ALA A 167 57.07 10.41 -37.34
N LYS A 168 57.09 10.21 -38.66
CA LYS A 168 57.36 11.27 -39.66
C LYS A 168 56.30 12.38 -39.64
N LEU A 169 55.04 12.05 -39.36
CA LEU A 169 53.94 13.02 -39.33
C LEU A 169 54.12 14.12 -38.29
N SER A 170 54.89 13.87 -37.23
CA SER A 170 55.27 14.89 -36.25
C SER A 170 56.00 16.09 -36.89
N LYS A 171 56.70 15.89 -38.02
CA LYS A 171 57.43 16.94 -38.76
C LYS A 171 56.53 17.98 -39.45
N LEU A 172 55.23 17.69 -39.56
CA LEU A 172 54.22 18.64 -40.02
C LEU A 172 53.90 19.71 -38.96
N VAL A 173 54.17 19.40 -37.69
CA VAL A 173 53.98 20.32 -36.56
C VAL A 173 55.33 20.83 -36.04
N GLU A 174 56.29 19.93 -35.82
CA GLU A 174 57.62 20.24 -35.27
C GLU A 174 58.69 20.24 -36.38
N ALA A 175 59.09 21.42 -36.83
CA ALA A 175 60.17 21.58 -37.80
C ALA A 175 61.55 21.48 -37.11
N GLN A 176 62.44 20.60 -37.59
CA GLN A 176 63.85 20.63 -37.17
C GLN A 176 64.66 21.61 -38.03
N ASN A 177 64.28 21.77 -39.30
CA ASN A 177 64.81 22.78 -40.19
C ASN A 177 63.98 24.09 -40.11
N ALA A 178 64.53 25.12 -39.48
CA ALA A 178 63.89 26.42 -39.30
C ALA A 178 63.74 27.24 -40.59
N ASN A 179 64.37 26.83 -41.70
CA ASN A 179 64.39 27.58 -42.95
C ASN A 179 63.13 27.33 -43.81
N ARG A 180 61.96 27.64 -43.24
CA ARG A 180 60.64 27.56 -43.88
C ARG A 180 60.06 28.99 -43.99
N PRO A 181 60.33 29.73 -45.08
CA PRO A 181 59.99 31.15 -45.18
C PRO A 181 58.48 31.46 -45.25
N ILE A 182 57.65 30.51 -45.68
CA ILE A 182 56.18 30.62 -45.60
C ILE A 182 55.57 29.44 -44.81
N PRO A 183 54.48 29.66 -44.07
CA PRO A 183 53.86 28.64 -43.24
C PRO A 183 53.21 27.52 -44.04
N ILE A 184 53.28 26.31 -43.49
CA ILE A 184 52.56 25.12 -43.97
C ILE A 184 51.51 24.78 -42.91
N ILE A 185 50.23 24.77 -43.30
CA ILE A 185 49.08 24.52 -42.44
C ILE A 185 48.50 23.15 -42.81
N SER A 186 48.53 22.20 -41.88
CA SER A 186 48.07 20.82 -42.14
C SER A 186 46.75 20.52 -41.42
N PHE A 187 45.72 20.18 -42.18
CA PHE A 187 44.45 19.64 -41.67
C PHE A 187 44.42 18.13 -41.86
N VAL A 188 44.34 17.40 -40.76
CA VAL A 188 44.27 15.93 -40.75
C VAL A 188 42.86 15.50 -40.34
N ALA A 189 42.17 14.77 -41.22
CA ALA A 189 40.82 14.29 -40.93
C ALA A 189 40.86 13.10 -39.94
N ARG A 190 40.19 13.24 -38.79
CA ARG A 190 40.02 12.17 -37.80
C ARG A 190 38.62 11.58 -37.88
N GLN A 191 38.46 10.51 -38.65
CA GLN A 191 37.16 9.90 -38.89
C GLN A 191 36.69 8.90 -37.80
N ARG A 192 37.58 8.43 -36.89
CA ARG A 192 37.30 7.61 -35.69
C ARG A 192 38.52 7.50 -34.77
N ASP A 193 38.33 7.01 -33.53
CA ASP A 193 39.44 6.58 -32.68
C ASP A 193 39.90 5.19 -33.15
N LEU A 194 41.16 5.05 -33.53
CA LEU A 194 41.70 3.84 -34.17
C LEU A 194 41.62 2.58 -33.29
N ARG A 195 41.40 2.75 -31.98
CA ARG A 195 41.18 1.68 -31.00
C ARG A 195 39.96 0.82 -31.32
N GLU A 196 38.95 1.40 -31.97
CA GLU A 196 37.68 0.73 -32.28
C GLU A 196 37.72 -0.12 -33.56
N LEU A 197 38.76 0.05 -34.39
CA LEU A 197 38.87 -0.62 -35.70
C LEU A 197 39.66 -1.93 -35.67
N VAL A 198 40.43 -2.18 -34.60
CA VAL A 198 41.18 -3.43 -34.40
C VAL A 198 40.35 -4.30 -33.46
N GLY A 199 39.58 -5.25 -34.01
CA GLY A 199 38.73 -6.15 -33.23
C GLY A 199 39.49 -6.91 -32.13
N GLU A 200 38.76 -7.40 -31.12
CA GLU A 200 39.27 -8.05 -29.88
C GLU A 200 40.11 -9.35 -30.08
N HIS A 201 40.65 -9.61 -31.27
CA HIS A 201 41.27 -10.88 -31.65
C HIS A 201 42.78 -10.81 -31.95
N GLN A 202 43.50 -9.76 -31.56
CA GLN A 202 44.97 -9.72 -31.64
C GLN A 202 45.63 -9.44 -30.28
N ALA A 203 46.80 -10.07 -30.05
CA ALA A 203 47.49 -10.10 -28.76
C ALA A 203 47.83 -8.69 -28.22
N GLY A 204 47.43 -8.43 -26.97
CA GLY A 204 47.38 -7.09 -26.37
C GLY A 204 48.69 -6.28 -26.32
N ALA A 205 49.87 -6.90 -26.43
CA ALA A 205 51.14 -6.16 -26.44
C ALA A 205 51.38 -5.34 -27.73
N LEU A 206 50.98 -5.87 -28.89
CA LEU A 206 51.08 -5.17 -30.18
C LEU A 206 50.06 -4.03 -30.29
N GLN A 207 48.86 -4.21 -29.72
CA GLN A 207 47.81 -3.20 -29.71
C GLN A 207 48.17 -1.99 -28.82
N LEU A 208 48.85 -2.23 -27.69
CA LEU A 208 49.36 -1.17 -26.80
C LEU A 208 50.45 -0.33 -27.48
N GLN A 209 51.43 -0.96 -28.14
CA GLN A 209 52.50 -0.24 -28.84
C GLN A 209 51.97 0.61 -30.02
N PHE A 210 50.96 0.09 -30.73
CA PHE A 210 50.24 0.81 -31.78
C PHE A 210 49.48 2.02 -31.22
N ALA A 211 48.74 1.84 -30.12
CA ALA A 211 47.98 2.91 -29.47
C ALA A 211 48.89 4.01 -28.89
N ASP A 212 50.04 3.64 -28.31
CA ASP A 212 51.01 4.60 -27.74
C ASP A 212 51.67 5.46 -28.82
N THR A 213 52.03 4.87 -29.97
CA THR A 213 52.59 5.62 -31.11
C THR A 213 51.58 6.62 -31.67
N LEU A 214 50.30 6.24 -31.77
CA LEU A 214 49.24 7.13 -32.22
C LEU A 214 48.99 8.27 -31.25
N LYS A 215 48.95 7.97 -29.95
CA LYS A 215 48.76 8.96 -28.89
C LYS A 215 49.88 10.00 -28.85
N TYR A 216 51.11 9.57 -29.14
CA TYR A 216 52.29 10.44 -29.15
C TYR A 216 52.18 11.58 -30.18
N TRP A 217 51.80 11.29 -31.43
CA TRP A 217 51.67 12.35 -32.44
C TRP A 217 50.31 13.07 -32.37
N GLU A 218 49.22 12.39 -31.96
CA GLU A 218 47.91 13.02 -31.79
C GLU A 218 47.97 14.18 -30.79
N ALA A 219 48.77 14.04 -29.72
CA ALA A 219 48.98 15.09 -28.73
C ALA A 219 49.70 16.35 -29.27
N ARG A 220 50.24 16.30 -30.50
CA ARG A 220 50.94 17.43 -31.15
C ARG A 220 50.04 18.24 -32.08
N PHE A 221 48.87 17.73 -32.47
CA PHE A 221 47.92 18.47 -33.31
C PHE A 221 46.85 19.14 -32.45
N ASP A 222 46.50 20.38 -32.78
CA ASP A 222 45.31 21.02 -32.22
C ASP A 222 44.03 20.39 -32.79
N LYS A 223 43.05 20.12 -31.91
CA LYS A 223 41.79 19.46 -32.29
C LYS A 223 40.71 20.46 -32.65
N VAL A 224 40.23 20.41 -33.89
CA VAL A 224 39.01 21.10 -34.34
C VAL A 224 37.84 20.11 -34.38
N THR A 225 36.82 20.32 -33.53
CA THR A 225 35.63 19.46 -33.50
C THR A 225 34.55 19.99 -34.45
N LEU A 226 34.20 19.20 -35.46
CA LEU A 226 33.07 19.48 -36.36
C LEU A 226 31.80 18.88 -35.75
N GLU A 227 30.99 19.71 -35.08
CA GLU A 227 29.74 19.27 -34.45
C GLU A 227 28.56 19.22 -35.44
N ASP A 228 27.64 18.26 -35.22
CA ASP A 228 26.43 18.03 -36.05
C ASP A 228 25.43 19.20 -36.05
N ARG A 229 25.60 20.18 -35.14
CA ARG A 229 24.76 21.38 -35.05
C ARG A 229 24.75 22.26 -36.31
N ASN A 230 25.67 22.04 -37.24
CA ASN A 230 25.76 22.81 -38.49
C ASN A 230 24.81 22.30 -39.60
N LEU A 231 24.13 21.16 -39.42
CA LEU A 231 23.26 20.58 -40.46
C LEU A 231 22.17 21.55 -40.95
N PRO A 232 21.47 22.34 -40.10
CA PRO A 232 20.49 23.32 -40.56
C PRO A 232 21.06 24.35 -41.55
N VAL A 233 22.25 24.88 -41.27
CA VAL A 233 22.95 25.86 -42.12
C VAL A 233 23.35 25.23 -43.45
N ILE A 234 23.81 23.97 -43.42
CA ILE A 234 24.21 23.22 -44.61
C ILE A 234 22.98 22.91 -45.48
N ALA A 235 21.87 22.49 -44.88
CA ALA A 235 20.62 22.21 -45.57
C ALA A 235 20.06 23.47 -46.25
N GLU A 236 20.05 24.62 -45.56
CA GLU A 236 19.62 25.90 -46.13
C GLU A 236 20.45 26.28 -47.37
N ARG A 237 21.78 26.17 -47.28
CA ARG A 237 22.68 26.61 -48.37
C ARG A 237 22.74 25.65 -49.55
N ARG A 238 22.66 24.33 -49.31
CA ARG A 238 22.87 23.30 -50.34
C ARG A 238 21.59 22.71 -50.91
N LEU A 239 20.51 22.62 -50.12
CA LEU A 239 19.28 21.93 -50.50
C LEU A 239 18.07 22.86 -50.60
N LEU A 240 17.90 23.76 -49.63
CA LEU A 240 16.70 24.59 -49.47
C LEU A 240 16.90 26.04 -49.93
N ARG A 241 17.93 26.29 -50.76
CA ARG A 241 18.23 27.63 -51.24
C ARG A 241 17.09 28.14 -52.13
N PRO A 242 16.44 29.27 -51.78
CA PRO A 242 15.40 29.86 -52.63
C PRO A 242 15.97 30.22 -54.01
N THR A 243 15.18 30.00 -55.06
CA THR A 243 15.55 30.29 -56.45
C THR A 243 15.46 31.78 -56.79
N SER A 244 14.62 32.54 -56.09
CA SER A 244 14.46 34.00 -56.22
C SER A 244 14.13 34.66 -54.88
N GLU A 245 14.27 35.99 -54.81
CA GLU A 245 13.89 36.75 -53.61
C GLU A 245 12.35 36.76 -53.40
N THR A 246 11.57 36.66 -54.48
CA THR A 246 10.10 36.51 -54.40
C THR A 246 9.71 35.17 -53.76
N ALA A 247 10.34 34.07 -54.18
CA ALA A 247 10.10 32.75 -53.59
C ALA A 247 10.48 32.70 -52.11
N LYS A 248 11.54 33.42 -51.72
CA LYS A 248 11.94 33.57 -50.32
C LYS A 248 10.87 34.29 -49.49
N GLN A 249 10.30 35.38 -50.01
CA GLN A 249 9.20 36.11 -49.36
C GLN A 249 7.93 35.26 -49.22
N GLU A 250 7.57 34.48 -50.25
CA GLU A 250 6.43 33.55 -50.20
C GLU A 250 6.63 32.44 -49.15
N LEU A 251 7.84 31.88 -49.08
CA LEU A 251 8.22 30.90 -48.05
C LEU A 251 8.18 31.51 -46.64
N ASP A 252 8.67 32.74 -46.47
CA ASP A 252 8.62 33.49 -45.21
C ASP A 252 7.17 33.72 -44.75
N ALA A 253 6.32 34.19 -45.65
CA ALA A 253 4.91 34.45 -45.36
C ALA A 253 4.16 33.16 -44.96
N ALA A 254 4.36 32.07 -45.73
CA ALA A 254 3.72 30.78 -45.45
C ALA A 254 4.19 30.17 -44.11
N PHE A 255 5.48 30.30 -43.78
CA PHE A 255 6.00 29.85 -42.49
C PHE A 255 5.46 30.69 -41.33
N GLN A 256 5.34 32.01 -41.50
CA GLN A 256 4.76 32.90 -40.49
C GLN A 256 3.28 32.60 -40.24
N GLU A 257 2.49 32.34 -41.29
CA GLU A 257 1.09 31.95 -41.18
C GLU A 257 0.93 30.64 -40.39
N PHE A 258 1.74 29.63 -40.72
CA PHE A 258 1.79 28.36 -39.98
C PHE A 258 2.14 28.58 -38.50
N ALA A 259 3.25 29.28 -38.24
CA ALA A 259 3.75 29.51 -36.89
C ALA A 259 2.81 30.40 -36.04
N GLY A 260 1.99 31.24 -36.68
CA GLY A 260 1.01 32.09 -36.02
C GLY A 260 -0.27 31.35 -35.60
N ARG A 261 -0.75 30.40 -36.41
CA ARG A 261 -2.05 29.73 -36.22
C ARG A 261 -2.01 28.51 -35.30
N ARG A 262 -0.88 27.80 -35.20
CA ARG A 262 -0.77 26.54 -34.44
C ARG A 262 0.40 26.55 -33.46
N ARG A 263 0.32 27.41 -32.43
CA ARG A 263 1.38 27.58 -31.42
C ARG A 263 1.64 26.32 -30.60
N ASP A 264 0.59 25.56 -30.30
CA ASP A 264 0.63 24.27 -29.62
C ASP A 264 1.43 23.20 -30.39
N VAL A 265 1.21 23.11 -31.70
CA VAL A 265 1.98 22.22 -32.59
C VAL A 265 3.42 22.73 -32.72
N LEU A 266 3.60 24.05 -32.84
CA LEU A 266 4.92 24.68 -32.95
C LEU A 266 5.77 24.42 -31.70
N GLU A 267 5.23 24.56 -30.50
CA GLU A 267 5.88 24.25 -29.22
C GLU A 267 6.24 22.77 -29.09
N THR A 268 5.46 21.87 -29.69
CA THR A 268 5.78 20.43 -29.66
C THR A 268 6.90 20.07 -30.64
N LEU A 269 7.02 20.83 -31.74
CA LEU A 269 8.05 20.67 -32.77
C LEU A 269 9.35 21.43 -32.44
N LEU A 270 9.32 22.32 -31.42
CA LEU A 270 10.43 23.14 -30.91
C LEU A 270 10.76 22.79 -29.45
N GLY A 271 11.95 23.12 -28.98
CA GLY A 271 12.37 23.04 -27.58
C GLY A 271 12.54 24.40 -26.89
N SER A 272 12.91 25.48 -27.61
CA SER A 272 13.17 26.84 -27.07
C SER A 272 13.19 27.96 -28.13
N ASP A 273 13.13 29.24 -27.74
CA ASP A 273 13.03 30.41 -28.65
C ASP A 273 14.17 30.54 -29.68
N GLY A 274 15.38 30.04 -29.38
CA GLY A 274 16.50 29.99 -30.32
C GLY A 274 16.31 29.03 -31.50
N GLU A 275 15.38 28.08 -31.40
CA GLU A 275 15.16 27.02 -32.39
C GLU A 275 14.17 27.42 -33.49
N ARG A 276 13.41 28.52 -33.31
CA ARG A 276 12.45 28.97 -34.34
C ARG A 276 13.16 29.49 -35.59
N ALA A 277 14.29 30.18 -35.41
CA ALA A 277 15.14 30.61 -36.52
C ALA A 277 15.75 29.40 -37.25
N LEU A 278 16.21 28.39 -36.50
CA LEU A 278 16.72 27.14 -37.06
C LEU A 278 15.62 26.38 -37.82
N PHE A 279 14.38 26.36 -37.32
CA PHE A 279 13.26 25.76 -38.04
C PHE A 279 12.99 26.49 -39.36
N ARG A 280 13.05 27.82 -39.38
CA ARG A 280 12.90 28.56 -40.63
C ARG A 280 13.96 28.18 -41.66
N MET A 281 15.21 27.96 -41.24
CA MET A 281 16.31 27.54 -42.12
C MET A 281 16.10 26.14 -42.72
N THR A 282 15.40 25.25 -42.00
CA THR A 282 15.16 23.86 -42.44
C THR A 282 13.78 23.62 -43.03
N TYR A 283 12.89 24.61 -43.08
CA TYR A 283 11.55 24.47 -43.65
C TYR A 283 11.62 23.89 -45.08
N PRO A 284 10.88 22.80 -45.41
CA PRO A 284 9.69 22.25 -44.72
C PRO A 284 9.94 21.16 -43.66
N PHE A 285 11.20 20.92 -43.27
CA PHE A 285 11.56 19.93 -42.27
C PHE A 285 11.48 20.51 -40.86
N SER A 286 10.74 19.84 -39.97
CA SER A 286 10.67 20.23 -38.56
C SER A 286 11.98 19.92 -37.82
N PRO A 287 12.34 20.67 -36.76
CA PRO A 287 13.53 20.38 -35.98
C PRO A 287 13.51 18.98 -35.36
N ALA A 288 12.32 18.52 -34.94
CA ALA A 288 12.09 17.14 -34.50
C ALA A 288 12.47 16.10 -35.57
N LEU A 289 12.08 16.32 -36.83
CA LEU A 289 12.47 15.44 -37.94
C LEU A 289 13.98 15.50 -38.18
N VAL A 290 14.58 16.69 -38.17
CA VAL A 290 16.03 16.85 -38.38
C VAL A 290 16.82 16.12 -37.29
N GLN A 291 16.42 16.24 -36.02
CA GLN A 291 17.03 15.52 -34.90
C GLN A 291 16.88 13.99 -35.05
N ALA A 292 15.68 13.52 -35.38
CA ALA A 292 15.41 12.10 -35.62
C ALA A 292 16.26 11.55 -36.78
N LEU A 293 16.43 12.35 -37.83
CA LEU A 293 17.18 12.00 -39.02
C LEU A 293 18.68 11.99 -38.77
N VAL A 294 19.23 12.93 -38.00
CA VAL A 294 20.65 12.90 -37.56
C VAL A 294 20.93 11.63 -36.78
N ALA A 295 20.14 11.36 -35.74
CA ALA A 295 20.34 10.20 -34.88
C ALA A 295 20.11 8.86 -35.62
N ALA A 296 19.12 8.79 -36.51
CA ALA A 296 18.94 7.62 -37.37
C ALA A 296 20.05 7.47 -38.45
N SER A 297 20.59 8.58 -38.97
CA SER A 297 21.66 8.54 -39.97
C SER A 297 23.01 8.13 -39.39
N SER A 298 23.28 8.42 -38.11
CA SER A 298 24.47 7.91 -37.43
C SER A 298 24.50 6.38 -37.30
N VAL A 299 23.35 5.73 -37.50
CA VAL A 299 23.15 4.28 -37.39
C VAL A 299 23.26 3.55 -38.74
N LEU A 300 23.08 4.26 -39.86
CA LEU A 300 22.99 3.71 -41.22
C LEU A 300 24.29 3.93 -42.03
N GLN A 301 24.55 3.10 -43.05
CA GLN A 301 25.82 3.04 -43.82
C GLN A 301 26.35 4.39 -44.37
N ARG A 302 27.68 4.45 -44.60
CA ARG A 302 28.50 5.62 -45.02
C ARG A 302 27.97 6.40 -46.23
N GLU A 303 27.26 5.77 -47.15
CA GLU A 303 26.79 6.41 -48.40
C GLU A 303 25.46 7.17 -48.27
N ARG A 304 24.78 7.09 -47.11
CA ARG A 304 23.51 7.75 -46.86
C ARG A 304 23.63 8.80 -45.77
N THR A 305 24.03 10.00 -46.18
CA THR A 305 24.04 11.18 -45.30
C THR A 305 22.63 11.67 -45.03
N ALA A 306 22.46 12.33 -43.88
CA ALA A 306 21.25 13.06 -43.52
C ALA A 306 20.70 13.92 -44.68
N LEU A 307 21.59 14.66 -45.35
CA LEU A 307 21.24 15.55 -46.45
C LEU A 307 20.69 14.80 -47.68
N LYS A 308 21.17 13.58 -47.96
CA LYS A 308 20.66 12.73 -49.05
C LYS A 308 19.25 12.23 -48.74
N LEU A 309 18.97 11.84 -47.48
CA LEU A 309 17.62 11.45 -47.05
C LEU A 309 16.63 12.62 -47.15
N MET A 310 17.04 13.82 -46.73
CA MET A 310 16.24 15.03 -46.91
C MET A 310 15.91 15.28 -48.38
N LEU A 311 16.90 15.16 -49.28
CA LEU A 311 16.68 15.27 -50.72
C LEU A 311 15.67 14.23 -51.22
N THR A 312 15.80 12.96 -50.83
CA THR A 312 14.87 11.91 -51.26
C THR A 312 13.44 12.17 -50.80
N LEU A 313 13.24 12.65 -49.56
CA LEU A 313 11.93 13.03 -49.04
C LEU A 313 11.28 14.15 -49.86
N LEU A 314 12.06 15.17 -50.25
CA LEU A 314 11.57 16.25 -51.12
C LEU A 314 11.20 15.74 -52.51
N VAL A 315 12.03 14.87 -53.09
CA VAL A 315 11.79 14.30 -54.42
C VAL A 315 10.51 13.46 -54.43
N LYS A 316 10.30 12.60 -53.42
CA LYS A 316 9.08 11.76 -53.31
C LYS A 316 7.82 12.60 -53.13
N ARG A 317 7.90 13.70 -52.39
CA ARG A 317 6.73 14.54 -52.09
C ARG A 317 6.57 15.74 -53.00
N ARG A 318 7.34 15.84 -54.09
CA ARG A 318 7.37 17.02 -54.98
C ARG A 318 5.99 17.40 -55.54
N GLU A 319 5.11 16.43 -55.77
CA GLU A 319 3.79 16.65 -56.40
C GLU A 319 2.72 17.02 -55.36
N GLU A 320 2.90 16.61 -54.10
CA GLU A 320 1.96 16.82 -53.00
C GLU A 320 2.30 18.01 -52.12
N LEU A 321 3.59 18.37 -52.00
CA LEU A 321 4.05 19.37 -51.07
C LEU A 321 3.51 20.75 -51.50
N ARG A 322 2.92 21.48 -50.54
CA ARG A 322 2.39 22.84 -50.72
C ARG A 322 3.02 23.77 -49.70
N LEU A 323 3.08 25.07 -50.02
CA LEU A 323 3.51 26.10 -49.07
C LEU A 323 2.64 26.05 -47.80
N GLY A 324 3.26 26.19 -46.63
CA GLY A 324 2.65 26.03 -45.32
C GLY A 324 2.57 24.58 -44.80
N SER A 325 2.95 23.58 -45.61
CA SER A 325 2.94 22.18 -45.18
C SER A 325 4.29 21.73 -44.62
N LEU A 326 4.27 20.81 -43.67
CA LEU A 326 5.46 20.16 -43.11
C LEU A 326 5.58 18.72 -43.61
N ILE A 327 6.79 18.18 -43.57
CA ILE A 327 7.05 16.76 -43.80
C ILE A 327 6.86 16.00 -42.46
N PRO A 328 5.90 15.05 -42.39
CA PRO A 328 5.69 14.19 -41.22
C PRO A 328 6.92 13.38 -40.85
N VAL A 329 7.11 13.16 -39.54
CA VAL A 329 8.22 12.31 -39.05
C VAL A 329 8.11 10.86 -39.52
N GLY A 330 6.89 10.33 -39.63
CA GLY A 330 6.66 8.95 -40.07
C GLY A 330 7.19 8.64 -41.48
N ASP A 331 7.32 9.63 -42.36
CA ASP A 331 7.80 9.44 -43.73
C ASP A 331 9.28 8.99 -43.76
N LEU A 332 10.04 9.31 -42.70
CA LEU A 332 11.45 8.94 -42.58
C LEU A 332 11.64 7.41 -42.49
N TRP A 333 10.65 6.68 -41.96
CA TRP A 333 10.73 5.23 -41.78
C TRP A 333 10.96 4.50 -43.10
N ASP A 334 10.25 4.88 -44.17
CA ASP A 334 10.35 4.17 -45.45
C ASP A 334 11.74 4.30 -46.05
N GLU A 335 12.36 5.48 -45.95
CA GLU A 335 13.72 5.70 -46.46
C GLU A 335 14.78 4.91 -45.69
N ILE A 336 14.58 4.82 -44.38
CA ILE A 336 15.46 4.07 -43.48
C ILE A 336 15.27 2.56 -43.71
N ALA A 337 14.03 2.07 -43.77
CA ALA A 337 13.71 0.65 -43.89
C ALA A 337 14.16 0.05 -45.24
N THR A 338 14.19 0.86 -46.30
CA THR A 338 14.64 0.46 -47.65
C THR A 338 16.17 0.56 -47.83
N GLY A 339 16.92 0.92 -46.78
CA GLY A 339 18.40 1.00 -46.80
C GLY A 339 19.12 -0.26 -46.32
N ASP A 340 20.41 -0.33 -46.68
CA ASP A 340 21.33 -1.40 -46.26
C ASP A 340 21.68 -1.37 -44.76
N GLN A 341 22.17 -2.50 -44.25
CA GLN A 341 22.22 -2.91 -42.85
C GLN A 341 22.99 -1.96 -41.90
N PRO A 342 22.58 -1.84 -40.60
CA PRO A 342 23.28 -1.06 -39.57
C PRO A 342 24.72 -1.51 -39.28
N PHE A 343 25.55 -0.60 -38.75
CA PHE A 343 26.98 -0.83 -38.46
C PHE A 343 27.30 -1.77 -37.28
N SER A 344 26.36 -2.02 -36.35
CA SER A 344 26.59 -2.86 -35.16
C SER A 344 25.64 -4.05 -35.08
N ASP A 345 26.14 -5.21 -34.63
CA ASP A 345 25.35 -6.46 -34.57
C ASP A 345 24.12 -6.34 -33.65
N GLY A 346 24.23 -5.62 -32.52
CA GLY A 346 23.12 -5.42 -31.58
C GLY A 346 22.01 -4.52 -32.14
N MET A 347 22.37 -3.48 -32.90
CA MET A 347 21.41 -2.55 -33.49
C MET A 347 20.79 -3.09 -34.78
N ARG A 348 21.53 -3.94 -35.53
CA ARG A 348 20.99 -4.74 -36.64
C ARG A 348 19.80 -5.58 -36.19
N ILE A 349 19.92 -6.26 -35.05
CA ILE A 349 18.83 -7.09 -34.49
C ILE A 349 17.59 -6.25 -34.17
N GLN A 350 17.76 -5.10 -33.49
CA GLN A 350 16.62 -4.23 -33.16
C GLN A 350 15.92 -3.68 -34.42
N PHE A 351 16.70 -3.33 -35.43
CA PHE A 351 16.19 -2.85 -36.71
C PHE A 351 15.43 -3.92 -37.50
N ASP A 352 15.97 -5.13 -37.57
CA ASP A 352 15.31 -6.28 -38.21
C ASP A 352 14.02 -6.65 -37.48
N ASN A 353 14.00 -6.59 -36.15
CA ASN A 353 12.79 -6.82 -35.36
C ASN A 353 11.74 -5.73 -35.61
N ALA A 354 12.14 -4.47 -35.78
CA ALA A 354 11.23 -3.39 -36.15
C ALA A 354 10.63 -3.59 -37.55
N LYS A 355 11.44 -4.05 -38.54
CA LYS A 355 10.96 -4.44 -39.88
C LYS A 355 9.97 -5.59 -39.83
N LYS A 356 10.25 -6.62 -39.02
CA LYS A 356 9.33 -7.75 -38.80
C LYS A 356 8.03 -7.27 -38.17
N LEU A 357 8.09 -6.46 -37.12
CA LEU A 357 6.90 -5.90 -36.46
C LEU A 357 6.04 -5.09 -37.44
N TRP A 358 6.66 -4.25 -38.26
CA TRP A 358 5.97 -3.52 -39.33
C TRP A 358 5.26 -4.47 -40.29
N THR A 359 5.98 -5.45 -40.84
CA THR A 359 5.50 -6.30 -41.93
C THR A 359 4.49 -7.37 -41.46
N GLN A 360 4.70 -7.93 -40.27
CA GLN A 360 3.92 -9.08 -39.78
C GLN A 360 2.72 -8.68 -38.91
N LYS A 361 2.74 -7.49 -38.28
CA LYS A 361 1.66 -7.08 -37.36
C LYS A 361 1.03 -5.74 -37.72
N LEU A 362 1.84 -4.68 -37.87
CA LEU A 362 1.30 -3.33 -38.08
C LEU A 362 0.69 -3.14 -39.47
N LEU A 363 1.31 -3.71 -40.51
CA LEU A 363 0.78 -3.63 -41.87
C LEU A 363 -0.53 -4.42 -42.03
N PRO A 364 -0.63 -5.72 -41.63
CA PRO A 364 -1.90 -6.45 -41.66
C PRO A 364 -3.01 -5.81 -40.82
N LEU A 365 -2.64 -5.17 -39.69
CA LEU A 365 -3.58 -4.39 -38.89
C LEU A 365 -4.21 -3.26 -39.72
N LEU A 366 -3.39 -2.47 -40.42
CA LEU A 366 -3.86 -1.37 -41.27
C LEU A 366 -4.70 -1.86 -42.45
N GLU A 367 -4.28 -2.96 -43.09
CA GLU A 367 -5.03 -3.57 -44.19
C GLU A 367 -6.44 -3.99 -43.75
N GLN A 368 -6.56 -4.59 -42.57
CA GLN A 368 -7.85 -4.97 -42.00
C GLN A 368 -8.69 -3.77 -41.54
N VAL A 369 -8.07 -2.67 -41.08
CA VAL A 369 -8.79 -1.45 -40.66
C VAL A 369 -9.39 -0.73 -41.87
N HIS A 370 -8.66 -0.66 -42.96
CA HIS A 370 -9.01 0.12 -44.15
C HIS A 370 -9.66 -0.73 -45.26
N GLY A 371 -9.55 -2.06 -45.20
CA GLY A 371 -10.13 -2.97 -46.18
C GLY A 371 -9.39 -2.96 -47.54
N ILE A 372 -8.13 -2.52 -47.55
CA ILE A 372 -7.26 -2.44 -48.76
C ILE A 372 -5.90 -3.03 -48.42
N THR A 373 -5.30 -3.75 -49.37
CA THR A 373 -3.97 -4.35 -49.21
C THR A 373 -2.85 -3.37 -49.57
N TRP A 374 -1.67 -3.58 -48.98
CA TRP A 374 -0.46 -2.82 -49.30
C TRP A 374 -0.06 -2.94 -50.78
N GLN A 375 -0.36 -4.07 -51.41
CA GLN A 375 -0.08 -4.29 -52.83
C GLN A 375 -0.97 -3.43 -53.73
N GLU A 376 -2.27 -3.35 -53.43
CA GLU A 376 -3.22 -2.51 -54.17
C GLU A 376 -2.85 -1.02 -54.11
N LEU A 377 -2.27 -0.58 -53.00
CA LEU A 377 -1.74 0.79 -52.83
C LEU A 377 -0.53 1.04 -53.74
N ARG A 378 0.43 0.11 -53.80
CA ARG A 378 1.64 0.26 -54.64
C ARG A 378 1.35 0.20 -56.14
N GLU A 379 0.30 -0.50 -56.52
CA GLU A 379 -0.13 -0.63 -57.92
C GLU A 379 -1.08 0.49 -58.35
N GLU A 380 -1.34 1.49 -57.48
CA GLU A 380 -2.25 2.62 -57.70
C GLU A 380 -3.68 2.19 -58.08
N ARG A 381 -4.13 1.04 -57.56
CA ARG A 381 -5.46 0.45 -57.83
C ARG A 381 -6.50 0.81 -56.77
N ALA A 382 -6.06 1.36 -55.64
CA ALA A 382 -6.91 1.78 -54.54
C ALA A 382 -7.59 3.14 -54.81
N ASP A 383 -8.74 3.37 -54.17
CA ASP A 383 -9.37 4.69 -54.15
C ASP A 383 -8.43 5.74 -53.51
N LEU A 384 -8.32 6.92 -54.11
CA LEU A 384 -7.38 7.97 -53.70
C LEU A 384 -7.61 8.48 -52.27
N GLN A 385 -8.86 8.57 -51.81
CA GLN A 385 -9.16 9.01 -50.44
C GLN A 385 -8.79 7.91 -49.44
N LEU A 386 -9.13 6.67 -49.74
CA LEU A 386 -8.86 5.54 -48.86
C LEU A 386 -7.36 5.25 -48.76
N ALA A 387 -6.62 5.39 -49.87
CA ALA A 387 -5.17 5.35 -49.89
C ALA A 387 -4.55 6.42 -48.99
N ARG A 388 -5.05 7.65 -49.06
CA ARG A 388 -4.58 8.75 -48.21
C ARG A 388 -4.86 8.48 -46.73
N HIS A 389 -6.02 7.92 -46.39
CA HIS A 389 -6.34 7.55 -45.00
C HIS A 389 -5.43 6.44 -44.46
N PHE A 390 -5.14 5.42 -45.29
CA PHE A 390 -4.19 4.37 -44.95
C PHE A 390 -2.80 4.94 -44.66
N GLU A 391 -2.27 5.78 -45.56
CA GLU A 391 -0.95 6.38 -45.42
C GLU A 391 -0.84 7.29 -44.18
N ASN A 392 -1.90 8.06 -43.90
CA ASN A 392 -1.94 8.92 -42.74
C ASN A 392 -1.86 8.12 -41.42
N ASP A 393 -2.53 6.98 -41.35
CA ASP A 393 -2.46 6.09 -40.19
C ASP A 393 -1.13 5.35 -40.11
N ALA A 394 -0.58 4.95 -41.28
CA ALA A 394 0.76 4.41 -41.39
C ALA A 394 1.82 5.38 -40.85
N ARG A 395 1.75 6.68 -41.14
CA ARG A 395 2.69 7.71 -40.63
C ARG A 395 2.73 7.76 -39.10
N LEU A 396 1.58 7.62 -38.44
CA LEU A 396 1.52 7.58 -36.97
C LEU A 396 2.27 6.37 -36.40
N LEU A 397 2.01 5.17 -36.95
CA LEU A 397 2.68 3.94 -36.52
C LEU A 397 4.17 3.94 -36.85
N LYS A 398 4.56 4.45 -38.02
CA LYS A 398 5.96 4.63 -38.44
C LYS A 398 6.72 5.57 -37.51
N THR A 399 6.06 6.63 -37.03
CA THR A 399 6.67 7.54 -36.03
C THR A 399 6.92 6.81 -34.70
N LEU A 400 6.00 5.95 -34.26
CA LEU A 400 6.21 5.12 -33.06
C LEU A 400 7.36 4.12 -33.25
N LEU A 401 7.52 3.54 -34.45
CA LEU A 401 8.66 2.70 -34.78
C LEU A 401 9.98 3.47 -34.71
N LEU A 402 10.03 4.68 -35.27
CA LEU A 402 11.21 5.54 -35.21
C LEU A 402 11.55 5.93 -33.76
N ALA A 403 10.54 6.25 -32.95
CA ALA A 403 10.73 6.56 -31.53
C ALA A 403 11.26 5.37 -30.72
N ALA A 404 10.89 4.14 -31.10
CA ALA A 404 11.40 2.93 -30.47
C ALA A 404 12.84 2.59 -30.92
N LEU A 405 13.23 2.95 -32.15
CA LEU A 405 14.59 2.75 -32.66
C LEU A 405 15.59 3.79 -32.15
N VAL A 406 15.15 5.03 -31.94
CA VAL A 406 16.01 6.18 -31.63
C VAL A 406 15.52 6.90 -30.36
N PRO A 407 15.50 6.20 -29.20
CA PRO A 407 14.91 6.73 -27.96
C PRO A 407 15.71 7.90 -27.37
N GLU A 408 16.93 8.17 -27.84
CA GLU A 408 17.77 9.27 -27.42
C GLU A 408 17.25 10.65 -27.87
N VAL A 409 16.44 10.70 -28.93
CA VAL A 409 15.93 11.94 -29.50
C VAL A 409 14.86 12.55 -28.59
N PRO A 410 15.08 13.74 -28.01
CA PRO A 410 14.13 14.36 -27.07
C PRO A 410 12.74 14.57 -27.65
N ALA A 411 12.66 14.87 -28.95
CA ALA A 411 11.39 15.08 -29.67
C ALA A 411 10.52 13.81 -29.74
N LEU A 412 11.13 12.61 -29.67
CA LEU A 412 10.48 11.31 -29.78
C LEU A 412 10.27 10.60 -28.43
N ARG A 413 10.71 11.19 -27.33
CA ARG A 413 10.49 10.65 -25.98
C ARG A 413 9.10 11.00 -25.45
N ALA A 414 8.56 10.15 -24.58
CA ALA A 414 7.30 10.37 -23.87
C ALA A 414 6.17 10.87 -24.80
N LEU A 415 5.92 10.11 -25.87
CA LEU A 415 4.93 10.48 -26.88
C LEU A 415 3.53 10.42 -26.28
N THR A 416 2.76 11.49 -26.46
CA THR A 416 1.33 11.55 -26.16
C THR A 416 0.56 11.60 -27.49
N ALA A 417 -0.75 11.32 -27.47
CA ALA A 417 -1.54 11.39 -28.70
C ALA A 417 -1.53 12.78 -29.40
N PRO A 418 -1.63 13.92 -28.68
CA PRO A 418 -1.42 15.24 -29.27
C PRO A 418 -0.02 15.42 -29.86
N ARG A 419 1.02 14.92 -29.17
CA ARG A 419 2.40 15.01 -29.64
C ARG A 419 2.66 14.19 -30.89
N LEU A 420 2.10 12.98 -30.96
CA LEU A 420 2.17 12.13 -32.15
C LEU A 420 1.46 12.77 -33.36
N ALA A 421 0.33 13.44 -33.12
CA ALA A 421 -0.37 14.22 -34.15
C ALA A 421 0.46 15.42 -34.64
N ALA A 422 1.14 16.13 -33.73
CA ALA A 422 2.02 17.26 -34.06
C ALA A 422 3.25 16.83 -34.89
N LEU A 423 3.91 15.73 -34.52
CA LEU A 423 5.04 15.16 -35.28
C LEU A 423 4.64 14.70 -36.68
N ASN A 424 3.37 14.37 -36.89
CA ASN A 424 2.80 13.97 -38.18
C ASN A 424 1.80 15.02 -38.69
N HIS A 425 2.18 16.29 -38.57
CA HIS A 425 1.30 17.39 -38.93
C HIS A 425 0.76 17.25 -40.37
N GLY A 426 -0.55 17.41 -40.52
CA GLY A 426 -1.24 17.25 -41.81
C GLY A 426 -1.74 15.85 -42.12
N SER A 427 -1.34 14.82 -41.35
CA SER A 427 -1.83 13.44 -41.53
C SER A 427 -3.21 13.21 -40.92
N VAL A 428 -3.53 13.86 -39.80
CA VAL A 428 -4.85 13.75 -39.17
C VAL A 428 -5.56 15.09 -39.28
N ILE A 429 -6.67 15.11 -40.02
CA ILE A 429 -7.48 16.31 -40.24
C ILE A 429 -8.77 16.14 -39.41
N SER A 430 -8.94 16.98 -38.40
CA SER A 430 -10.17 17.08 -37.62
C SER A 430 -11.05 18.23 -38.15
N PRO A 431 -12.38 18.06 -38.26
CA PRO A 431 -13.30 19.15 -38.59
C PRO A 431 -13.27 20.29 -37.56
N VAL A 432 -12.86 20.00 -36.32
CA VAL A 432 -12.71 20.94 -35.21
C VAL A 432 -11.24 21.03 -34.84
N ALA A 433 -10.66 22.23 -34.93
CA ALA A 433 -9.27 22.48 -34.57
C ALA A 433 -8.99 22.10 -33.10
N GLY A 434 -7.88 21.41 -32.85
CA GLY A 434 -7.44 20.99 -31.51
C GLY A 434 -7.99 19.63 -31.05
N ARG A 435 -8.86 18.96 -31.83
CA ARG A 435 -9.37 17.61 -31.52
C ARG A 435 -8.57 16.46 -32.16
N GLU A 436 -7.52 16.77 -32.92
CA GLU A 436 -6.67 15.78 -33.58
C GLU A 436 -6.07 14.77 -32.58
N GLY A 437 -5.64 15.24 -31.40
CA GLY A 437 -5.09 14.38 -30.35
C GLY A 437 -6.10 13.35 -29.81
N GLY A 438 -7.38 13.71 -29.69
CA GLY A 438 -8.44 12.79 -29.26
C GLY A 438 -8.71 11.69 -30.29
N LEU A 439 -8.75 12.05 -31.58
CA LEU A 439 -8.90 11.08 -32.68
C LEU A 439 -7.71 10.11 -32.75
N VAL A 440 -6.49 10.62 -32.59
CA VAL A 440 -5.28 9.78 -32.55
C VAL A 440 -5.33 8.83 -31.36
N LEU A 441 -5.73 9.29 -30.18
CA LEU A 441 -5.84 8.43 -28.99
C LEU A 441 -6.88 7.31 -29.19
N GLN A 442 -8.01 7.62 -29.82
CA GLN A 442 -9.04 6.62 -30.14
C GLN A 442 -8.51 5.55 -31.10
N LYS A 443 -7.80 5.96 -32.17
CA LYS A 443 -7.15 5.03 -33.11
C LYS A 443 -6.12 4.15 -32.41
N LEU A 444 -5.25 4.75 -31.59
CA LEU A 444 -4.22 4.04 -30.84
C LEU A 444 -4.81 2.99 -29.88
N ARG A 445 -5.88 3.32 -29.15
CA ARG A 445 -6.57 2.35 -28.28
C ARG A 445 -7.14 1.18 -29.08
N GLY A 446 -7.75 1.45 -30.24
CA GLY A 446 -8.25 0.42 -31.15
C GLY A 446 -7.15 -0.50 -31.68
N TRP A 447 -5.99 0.07 -32.02
CA TRP A 447 -4.81 -0.67 -32.49
C TRP A 447 -4.12 -1.47 -31.38
N ALA A 448 -3.92 -0.88 -30.20
CA ALA A 448 -3.32 -1.54 -29.04
C ALA A 448 -4.13 -2.75 -28.56
N ALA A 449 -5.45 -2.73 -28.76
CA ALA A 449 -6.31 -3.86 -28.46
C ALA A 449 -6.14 -5.07 -29.42
N ARG A 450 -5.35 -4.92 -30.49
CA ARG A 450 -5.06 -5.96 -31.50
C ARG A 450 -3.56 -6.26 -31.60
N VAL A 451 -2.69 -5.29 -31.33
CA VAL A 451 -1.22 -5.42 -31.36
C VAL A 451 -0.68 -5.06 -29.98
N GLY A 452 -0.25 -6.06 -29.21
CA GLY A 452 0.18 -5.91 -27.82
C GLY A 452 1.51 -5.17 -27.62
N GLU A 453 2.28 -5.01 -28.70
CA GLU A 453 3.51 -4.21 -28.74
C GLU A 453 3.25 -2.70 -28.60
N ILE A 454 2.03 -2.25 -28.90
CA ILE A 454 1.61 -0.86 -28.68
C ILE A 454 1.19 -0.71 -27.21
N ARG A 455 1.96 0.05 -26.44
CA ARG A 455 1.69 0.32 -25.03
C ARG A 455 1.11 1.71 -24.86
N ILE A 456 0.04 1.79 -24.08
CA ILE A 456 -0.62 3.03 -23.69
C ILE A 456 -0.66 3.04 -22.15
N SER A 457 -0.17 4.09 -21.52
CA SER A 457 -0.25 4.23 -20.05
C SER A 457 -1.64 4.65 -19.57
N ASP A 458 -1.97 4.31 -18.33
CA ASP A 458 -3.27 4.62 -17.69
C ASP A 458 -3.32 6.02 -17.03
N ASP A 459 -2.37 6.89 -17.35
CA ASP A 459 -2.29 8.25 -16.81
C ASP A 459 -3.39 9.17 -17.37
N GLN A 460 -3.68 10.29 -16.69
CA GLN A 460 -4.62 11.32 -17.19
C GLN A 460 -4.24 11.82 -18.59
N VAL A 461 -2.93 11.89 -18.89
CA VAL A 461 -2.39 12.12 -20.24
C VAL A 461 -1.62 10.87 -20.65
N PRO A 462 -2.25 9.94 -21.39
CA PRO A 462 -1.62 8.67 -21.74
C PRO A 462 -0.36 8.85 -22.58
N THR A 463 0.73 8.22 -22.13
CA THR A 463 1.93 8.05 -22.93
C THR A 463 1.80 6.82 -23.81
N VAL A 464 2.34 6.90 -25.02
CA VAL A 464 2.23 5.92 -26.08
C VAL A 464 3.64 5.51 -26.48
N SER A 465 3.91 4.21 -26.49
CA SER A 465 5.20 3.68 -26.91
C SER A 465 5.03 2.38 -27.68
N LEU A 466 5.99 2.06 -28.52
CA LEU A 466 6.04 0.79 -29.23
C LEU A 466 7.22 -0.03 -28.70
N GLN A 467 6.94 -1.24 -28.24
CA GLN A 467 7.97 -2.15 -27.74
C GLN A 467 8.41 -3.08 -28.88
N ILE A 468 9.61 -2.87 -29.40
CA ILE A 468 10.20 -3.78 -30.40
C ILE A 468 10.72 -5.02 -29.67
N THR A 469 9.89 -6.07 -29.58
CA THR A 469 10.29 -7.36 -29.01
C THR A 469 10.93 -8.24 -30.08
N GLY A 470 12.06 -8.86 -29.77
CA GLY A 470 12.68 -9.86 -30.67
C GLY A 470 12.00 -11.22 -30.67
N VAL A 471 10.99 -11.41 -29.82
CA VAL A 471 10.42 -12.71 -29.50
C VAL A 471 8.95 -12.76 -29.88
N ASP A 472 8.63 -13.59 -30.88
CA ASP A 472 7.25 -13.89 -31.24
C ASP A 472 6.66 -14.93 -30.29
N ILE A 473 5.61 -14.56 -29.56
CA ILE A 473 4.94 -15.41 -28.58
C ILE A 473 3.84 -16.28 -29.20
N GLU A 474 3.42 -16.03 -30.44
CA GLU A 474 2.32 -16.76 -31.08
C GLU A 474 2.62 -18.27 -31.22
N PRO A 475 3.84 -18.69 -31.62
CA PRO A 475 4.19 -20.12 -31.63
C PRO A 475 4.17 -20.75 -30.24
N ILE A 476 4.52 -19.99 -29.20
CA ILE A 476 4.49 -20.45 -27.81
C ILE A 476 3.05 -20.68 -27.36
N LEU A 477 2.13 -19.76 -27.70
CA LEU A 477 0.70 -19.89 -27.42
C LEU A 477 0.06 -21.04 -28.21
N ALA A 478 0.50 -21.29 -29.44
CA ALA A 478 0.04 -22.40 -30.25
C ALA A 478 0.37 -23.76 -29.60
N ASN A 479 1.54 -23.90 -28.98
CA ASN A 479 1.93 -25.11 -28.24
C ASN A 479 1.06 -25.37 -26.99
N ALA A 480 0.36 -24.35 -26.50
CA ALA A 480 -0.58 -24.46 -25.38
C ALA A 480 -2.06 -24.60 -25.82
N ALA A 481 -2.35 -24.71 -27.12
CA ALA A 481 -3.72 -24.68 -27.64
C ALA A 481 -4.65 -25.75 -27.03
N GLN A 482 -4.14 -26.96 -26.76
CA GLN A 482 -4.92 -28.06 -26.17
C GLN A 482 -5.46 -27.77 -24.75
N TYR A 483 -4.86 -26.81 -24.05
CA TYR A 483 -5.28 -26.42 -22.71
C TYR A 483 -6.43 -25.40 -22.71
N ASP A 484 -6.76 -24.84 -23.87
CA ASP A 484 -7.94 -24.00 -24.05
C ASP A 484 -9.18 -24.89 -24.29
N ASN A 485 -9.91 -25.20 -23.22
CA ASN A 485 -11.12 -26.04 -23.27
C ASN A 485 -12.22 -25.49 -22.35
N ASP A 486 -13.44 -26.03 -22.46
CA ASP A 486 -14.60 -25.54 -21.71
C ASP A 486 -14.36 -25.50 -20.19
N GLY A 487 -13.85 -26.59 -19.61
CA GLY A 487 -13.60 -26.67 -18.16
C GLY A 487 -12.60 -25.62 -17.65
N THR A 488 -11.51 -25.40 -18.38
CA THR A 488 -10.49 -24.39 -18.04
C THR A 488 -11.01 -22.96 -18.22
N ARG A 489 -11.81 -22.70 -19.26
CA ARG A 489 -12.49 -21.41 -19.46
C ARG A 489 -13.47 -21.10 -18.33
N ARG A 490 -14.31 -22.08 -17.94
CA ARG A 490 -15.25 -21.96 -16.81
C ARG A 490 -14.51 -21.64 -15.51
N SER A 491 -13.47 -22.43 -15.20
CA SER A 491 -12.64 -22.21 -14.00
C SER A 491 -11.97 -20.84 -14.00
N ARG A 492 -11.51 -20.35 -15.16
CA ARG A 492 -10.88 -19.03 -15.24
C ARG A 492 -11.88 -17.89 -15.01
N LEU A 493 -13.06 -17.93 -15.64
CA LEU A 493 -14.10 -16.92 -15.37
C LEU A 493 -14.54 -16.94 -13.92
N GLN A 494 -14.67 -18.12 -13.32
CA GLN A 494 -14.99 -18.26 -11.90
C GLN A 494 -13.97 -17.54 -11.02
N LYS A 495 -12.66 -17.74 -11.29
CA LYS A 495 -11.60 -17.04 -10.55
C LYS A 495 -11.69 -15.53 -10.68
N ILE A 496 -11.90 -15.01 -11.90
CA ILE A 496 -12.03 -13.56 -12.14
C ILE A 496 -13.26 -13.01 -11.39
N LEU A 497 -14.37 -13.73 -11.41
CA LEU A 497 -15.59 -13.32 -10.73
C LEU A 497 -15.44 -13.36 -9.20
N PHE A 498 -14.84 -14.42 -8.66
CA PHE A 498 -14.64 -14.58 -7.22
C PHE A 498 -13.67 -13.51 -6.70
N GLU A 499 -12.60 -13.22 -7.43
CA GLU A 499 -11.72 -12.08 -7.15
C GLU A 499 -12.49 -10.76 -7.20
N ALA A 500 -13.39 -10.58 -8.17
CA ALA A 500 -14.24 -9.39 -8.25
C ALA A 500 -15.23 -9.24 -7.10
N LEU A 501 -15.65 -10.34 -6.46
CA LEU A 501 -16.48 -10.35 -5.25
C LEU A 501 -15.66 -10.25 -3.95
N GLY A 502 -14.33 -10.35 -4.02
CA GLY A 502 -13.44 -10.37 -2.86
C GLY A 502 -13.44 -11.71 -2.11
N LEU A 503 -13.75 -12.81 -2.80
CA LEU A 503 -13.67 -14.16 -2.26
C LEU A 503 -12.22 -14.69 -2.30
N PRO A 504 -11.79 -15.53 -1.34
CA PRO A 504 -10.46 -16.15 -1.33
C PRO A 504 -10.16 -16.94 -2.61
N ALA A 505 -8.89 -16.94 -3.05
CA ALA A 505 -8.46 -17.64 -4.27
C ALA A 505 -8.66 -19.17 -4.21
N ASP A 506 -8.67 -19.74 -3.01
CA ASP A 506 -8.87 -21.18 -2.75
C ASP A 506 -10.35 -21.56 -2.54
N SER A 507 -11.27 -20.60 -2.70
CA SER A 507 -12.72 -20.86 -2.74
C SER A 507 -13.07 -21.65 -4.00
N SER A 508 -12.73 -22.94 -3.99
CA SER A 508 -13.01 -23.87 -5.08
C SER A 508 -14.29 -24.64 -4.78
N LEU A 509 -15.17 -24.74 -5.76
CA LEU A 509 -16.33 -25.64 -5.76
C LEU A 509 -15.91 -27.13 -5.83
N LEU A 510 -14.61 -27.43 -5.81
CA LEU A 510 -14.05 -28.79 -5.73
C LEU A 510 -14.10 -29.39 -4.30
N GLY A 511 -14.64 -28.65 -3.32
CA GLY A 511 -15.00 -29.20 -2.01
C GLY A 511 -16.25 -30.08 -2.07
N THR A 512 -16.62 -30.70 -0.96
CA THR A 512 -17.82 -31.55 -0.81
C THR A 512 -19.15 -30.83 -1.06
N GLN A 513 -19.16 -29.51 -1.24
CA GLN A 513 -20.37 -28.70 -1.44
C GLN A 513 -20.35 -27.96 -2.79
N PRO A 514 -21.46 -27.98 -3.55
CA PRO A 514 -21.53 -27.43 -4.91
C PRO A 514 -21.78 -25.91 -4.95
N PHE A 515 -21.58 -25.19 -3.84
CA PHE A 515 -21.77 -23.74 -3.73
C PHE A 515 -20.71 -23.12 -2.80
N VAL A 516 -20.56 -21.80 -2.86
CA VAL A 516 -19.76 -21.03 -1.90
C VAL A 516 -20.69 -20.38 -0.89
N GLN A 517 -20.47 -20.60 0.41
CA GLN A 517 -21.18 -19.86 1.44
C GLN A 517 -20.62 -18.44 1.51
N TYR A 518 -21.39 -17.47 1.02
CA TYR A 518 -21.07 -16.05 1.03
C TYR A 518 -21.68 -15.38 2.26
N GLU A 519 -20.83 -14.82 3.11
CA GLU A 519 -21.26 -14.06 4.30
C GLU A 519 -21.45 -12.58 3.93
N HIS A 520 -22.71 -12.16 3.77
CA HIS A 520 -23.07 -10.80 3.40
C HIS A 520 -23.28 -9.92 4.64
N PRO A 521 -22.48 -8.86 4.85
CA PRO A 521 -22.71 -7.93 5.94
C PRO A 521 -23.92 -7.02 5.64
N TRP A 522 -24.97 -7.14 6.45
CA TRP A 522 -26.21 -6.37 6.29
C TRP A 522 -26.71 -5.80 7.63
N ARG A 523 -26.88 -4.47 7.69
CA ARG A 523 -27.36 -3.72 8.87
C ARG A 523 -26.63 -4.07 10.18
N GLY A 524 -25.32 -4.35 10.09
CA GLY A 524 -24.46 -4.75 11.22
C GLY A 524 -24.51 -6.24 11.59
N THR A 525 -25.25 -7.08 10.84
CA THR A 525 -25.29 -8.54 11.00
C THR A 525 -24.66 -9.25 9.82
N SER A 526 -24.08 -10.44 10.01
CA SER A 526 -23.64 -11.31 8.90
C SER A 526 -24.79 -12.21 8.44
N ARG A 527 -25.00 -12.29 7.13
CA ARG A 527 -26.07 -13.09 6.52
C ARG A 527 -25.49 -14.15 5.59
N PRO A 528 -25.75 -15.45 5.82
CA PRO A 528 -25.30 -16.48 4.91
C PRO A 528 -26.12 -16.44 3.62
N VAL A 529 -25.44 -16.58 2.48
CA VAL A 529 -26.03 -16.71 1.14
C VAL A 529 -25.34 -17.86 0.43
N ASP A 530 -26.10 -18.77 -0.15
CA ASP A 530 -25.56 -19.88 -0.93
C ASP A 530 -25.31 -19.40 -2.37
N LEU A 531 -24.05 -19.15 -2.72
CA LEU A 531 -23.62 -18.59 -4.00
C LEU A 531 -23.23 -19.69 -5.00
N TYR A 532 -23.89 -19.70 -6.16
CA TYR A 532 -23.57 -20.58 -7.29
C TYR A 532 -23.00 -19.79 -8.46
N PHE A 533 -22.03 -20.38 -9.17
CA PHE A 533 -21.55 -19.89 -10.46
C PHE A 533 -21.52 -21.05 -11.46
N GLU A 534 -22.63 -21.22 -12.19
CA GLU A 534 -22.86 -22.36 -13.08
C GLU A 534 -23.90 -21.98 -14.16
N ALA A 535 -24.02 -22.77 -15.22
CA ALA A 535 -25.10 -22.60 -16.18
C ALA A 535 -26.42 -22.91 -15.47
N VAL A 536 -27.36 -21.95 -15.43
CA VAL A 536 -28.57 -22.02 -14.60
C VAL A 536 -29.40 -23.28 -14.87
N LYS A 537 -29.43 -23.73 -16.12
CA LYS A 537 -30.15 -24.93 -16.57
C LYS A 537 -29.50 -26.25 -16.12
N GLU A 538 -28.23 -26.22 -15.71
CA GLU A 538 -27.53 -27.36 -15.09
C GLU A 538 -27.86 -27.50 -13.60
N ILE A 539 -28.45 -26.46 -12.97
CA ILE A 539 -28.73 -26.46 -11.54
C ILE A 539 -30.07 -27.18 -11.28
N PRO A 540 -30.09 -28.32 -10.58
CA PRO A 540 -31.32 -29.00 -10.21
C PRO A 540 -32.15 -28.15 -9.22
N TYR A 541 -33.48 -28.29 -9.27
CA TYR A 541 -34.40 -27.52 -8.41
C TYR A 541 -34.15 -27.70 -6.91
N ASP A 542 -33.67 -28.86 -6.46
CA ASP A 542 -33.31 -29.06 -5.05
C ASP A 542 -32.19 -28.12 -4.57
N ARG A 543 -31.30 -27.68 -5.46
CA ARG A 543 -30.28 -26.67 -5.14
C ARG A 543 -30.87 -25.26 -5.13
N LEU A 544 -31.81 -24.96 -6.03
CA LEU A 544 -32.52 -23.67 -6.04
C LEU A 544 -33.40 -23.47 -4.79
N ARG A 545 -33.88 -24.56 -4.17
CA ARG A 545 -34.59 -24.51 -2.89
C ARG A 545 -33.74 -23.92 -1.76
N GLY A 546 -32.42 -24.11 -1.78
CA GLY A 546 -31.50 -23.61 -0.76
C GLY A 546 -31.65 -24.27 0.61
N ARG A 547 -30.74 -23.94 1.53
CA ARG A 547 -30.78 -24.42 2.92
C ARG A 547 -31.62 -23.47 3.79
N PRO A 548 -32.36 -23.98 4.79
CA PRO A 548 -33.17 -23.15 5.68
C PRO A 548 -32.36 -21.97 6.25
N GLY A 549 -32.84 -20.74 5.98
CA GLY A 549 -32.21 -19.51 6.47
C GLY A 549 -31.11 -18.91 5.60
N ALA A 550 -30.69 -19.59 4.51
CA ALA A 550 -29.70 -19.08 3.55
C ALA A 550 -30.33 -18.98 2.14
N PRO A 551 -30.66 -17.77 1.65
CA PRO A 551 -31.14 -17.61 0.29
C PRO A 551 -30.08 -17.99 -0.74
N VAL A 552 -30.54 -18.37 -1.93
CA VAL A 552 -29.68 -18.77 -3.04
C VAL A 552 -29.40 -17.58 -3.95
N LEU A 553 -28.13 -17.35 -4.29
CA LEU A 553 -27.74 -16.43 -5.35
C LEU A 553 -27.05 -17.22 -6.47
N VAL A 554 -27.66 -17.27 -7.65
CA VAL A 554 -27.04 -17.90 -8.82
C VAL A 554 -26.49 -16.83 -9.74
N LEU A 555 -25.19 -16.82 -9.94
CA LEU A 555 -24.54 -16.06 -11.00
C LEU A 555 -24.42 -16.97 -12.23
N GLY A 556 -25.26 -16.74 -13.22
CA GLY A 556 -25.30 -17.56 -14.44
C GLY A 556 -23.99 -17.45 -15.23
N MET A 557 -23.67 -18.50 -16.00
CA MET A 557 -22.51 -18.48 -16.90
C MET A 557 -22.73 -17.54 -18.10
N PRO A 558 -21.71 -16.74 -18.49
CA PRO A 558 -21.80 -15.80 -19.62
C PRO A 558 -21.44 -16.44 -20.97
N PHE A 559 -21.43 -17.78 -21.05
CA PHE A 559 -21.39 -18.55 -22.28
C PHE A 559 -21.88 -19.98 -21.96
N ASP A 560 -22.29 -20.72 -22.97
CA ASP A 560 -22.75 -22.10 -22.81
C ASP A 560 -22.16 -23.01 -23.90
N SER A 561 -21.50 -24.10 -23.48
CA SER A 561 -20.84 -25.06 -24.37
C SER A 561 -21.80 -26.14 -24.92
N LYS A 562 -23.00 -26.28 -24.33
CA LYS A 562 -24.05 -27.22 -24.73
C LYS A 562 -25.05 -26.61 -25.71
N GLY A 563 -24.89 -25.31 -26.02
CA GLY A 563 -25.70 -24.59 -27.01
C GLY A 563 -27.02 -24.08 -26.47
N TRP A 564 -27.22 -24.03 -25.15
CA TRP A 564 -28.39 -23.37 -24.58
C TRP A 564 -28.31 -21.86 -24.78
N SER A 565 -29.47 -21.24 -25.01
CA SER A 565 -29.57 -19.79 -25.08
C SER A 565 -29.78 -19.18 -23.69
N PRO A 566 -29.55 -17.87 -23.50
CA PRO A 566 -29.93 -17.21 -22.25
C PRO A 566 -31.42 -17.40 -21.89
N VAL A 567 -32.30 -17.49 -22.90
CA VAL A 567 -33.74 -17.70 -22.70
C VAL A 567 -34.03 -19.07 -22.08
N ASP A 568 -33.26 -20.11 -22.45
CA ASP A 568 -33.39 -21.45 -21.88
C ASP A 568 -33.09 -21.46 -20.37
N HIS A 569 -32.09 -20.69 -19.95
CA HIS A 569 -31.70 -20.53 -18.55
C HIS A 569 -32.76 -19.78 -17.75
N LEU A 570 -33.27 -18.69 -18.31
CA LEU A 570 -34.34 -17.89 -17.71
C LEU A 570 -35.63 -18.71 -17.54
N ALA A 571 -36.02 -19.48 -18.55
CA ALA A 571 -37.19 -20.35 -18.48
C ALA A 571 -37.04 -21.42 -17.37
N HIS A 572 -35.86 -21.99 -17.19
CA HIS A 572 -35.59 -22.93 -16.10
C HIS A 572 -35.75 -22.28 -14.72
N ALA A 573 -35.21 -21.08 -14.53
CA ALA A 573 -35.37 -20.34 -13.28
C ALA A 573 -36.83 -19.93 -13.01
N MET A 574 -37.56 -19.48 -14.04
CA MET A 574 -38.97 -19.07 -13.91
C MET A 574 -39.93 -20.24 -13.66
N ASN A 575 -39.57 -21.46 -14.09
CA ASN A 575 -40.35 -22.67 -13.83
C ASN A 575 -40.16 -23.22 -12.41
N PHE A 576 -39.19 -22.71 -11.66
CA PHE A 576 -39.02 -23.07 -10.25
C PHE A 576 -40.11 -22.39 -9.41
N ASN A 577 -40.95 -23.20 -8.75
CA ASN A 577 -42.00 -22.72 -7.87
C ASN A 577 -42.10 -23.63 -6.65
N ASP A 578 -41.56 -23.18 -5.52
CA ASP A 578 -41.58 -23.91 -4.25
C ASP A 578 -41.70 -22.91 -3.08
N ASP A 579 -42.88 -22.90 -2.43
CA ASP A 579 -43.17 -22.01 -1.30
C ASP A 579 -42.30 -22.29 -0.07
N ALA A 580 -41.71 -23.49 0.03
CA ALA A 580 -40.80 -23.87 1.11
C ALA A 580 -39.33 -23.52 0.80
N ALA A 581 -39.04 -22.92 -0.36
CA ALA A 581 -37.70 -22.48 -0.71
C ALA A 581 -37.20 -21.38 0.23
N SER A 582 -35.89 -21.34 0.39
CA SER A 582 -35.20 -20.33 1.18
C SER A 582 -35.16 -18.96 0.48
N GLY A 583 -35.78 -18.85 -0.71
CA GLY A 583 -35.79 -17.66 -1.55
C GLY A 583 -34.44 -17.40 -2.22
N GLY A 584 -34.36 -16.33 -3.00
CA GLY A 584 -33.12 -16.00 -3.71
C GLY A 584 -33.32 -15.34 -5.06
N VAL A 585 -32.22 -15.17 -5.79
CA VAL A 585 -32.19 -14.54 -7.11
C VAL A 585 -31.25 -15.29 -8.03
N VAL A 586 -31.70 -15.51 -9.27
CA VAL A 586 -30.87 -15.93 -10.39
C VAL A 586 -30.52 -14.70 -11.20
N TRP A 587 -29.22 -14.45 -11.40
CA TRP A 587 -28.69 -13.37 -12.21
C TRP A 587 -28.05 -13.95 -13.47
N GLN A 588 -28.79 -13.91 -14.58
CA GLN A 588 -28.34 -14.42 -15.88
C GLN A 588 -27.62 -13.31 -16.65
N PRO A 589 -26.31 -13.43 -16.94
CA PRO A 589 -25.60 -12.46 -17.76
C PRO A 589 -25.93 -12.62 -19.26
N SER A 590 -25.65 -11.57 -20.02
CA SER A 590 -25.51 -11.64 -21.47
C SER A 590 -24.28 -12.47 -21.86
N TYR A 591 -24.33 -13.09 -23.04
CA TYR A 591 -23.20 -13.90 -23.50
C TYR A 591 -22.07 -13.06 -24.06
N LEU A 592 -20.84 -13.52 -23.79
CA LEU A 592 -19.62 -12.92 -24.32
C LEU A 592 -19.56 -13.02 -25.85
N SER A 593 -19.01 -12.00 -26.50
CA SER A 593 -18.77 -11.98 -27.95
C SER A 593 -17.66 -12.96 -28.34
N ASP A 594 -17.60 -13.34 -29.62
CA ASP A 594 -16.53 -14.19 -30.17
C ASP A 594 -15.13 -13.63 -29.92
N ARG A 595 -15.01 -12.30 -29.84
CA ARG A 595 -13.77 -11.63 -29.49
C ARG A 595 -13.41 -11.87 -28.02
N ALA A 596 -14.34 -11.61 -27.10
CA ALA A 596 -14.11 -11.85 -25.67
C ALA A 596 -13.84 -13.34 -25.37
N MET A 597 -14.47 -14.26 -26.10
CA MET A 597 -14.19 -15.70 -25.99
C MET A 597 -12.79 -16.08 -26.48
N ARG A 598 -12.28 -15.45 -27.55
CA ARG A 598 -10.88 -15.62 -27.98
C ARG A 598 -9.88 -15.04 -26.99
N ASP A 599 -10.20 -13.89 -26.40
CA ASP A 599 -9.40 -13.27 -25.34
C ASP A 599 -9.31 -14.18 -24.10
N LEU A 600 -10.44 -14.78 -23.70
CA LEU A 600 -10.50 -15.79 -22.63
C LEU A 600 -9.65 -17.02 -22.95
N GLY A 601 -9.77 -17.57 -24.15
CA GLY A 601 -8.94 -18.71 -24.57
C GLY A 601 -7.45 -18.40 -24.59
N THR A 602 -7.08 -17.17 -24.96
CA THR A 602 -5.69 -16.68 -24.88
C THR A 602 -5.21 -16.56 -23.44
N LEU A 603 -6.03 -16.00 -22.55
CA LEU A 603 -5.69 -15.90 -21.13
C LEU A 603 -5.47 -17.27 -20.48
N VAL A 604 -6.33 -18.25 -20.77
CA VAL A 604 -6.20 -19.62 -20.27
C VAL A 604 -4.86 -20.25 -20.69
N ARG A 605 -4.47 -20.08 -21.96
CA ARG A 605 -3.19 -20.56 -22.49
C ARG A 605 -2.00 -19.89 -21.79
N ILE A 606 -2.06 -18.57 -21.60
CA ILE A 606 -1.03 -17.81 -20.89
C ILE A 606 -0.92 -18.26 -19.43
N ASP A 607 -2.04 -18.39 -18.73
CA ASP A 607 -2.07 -18.86 -17.33
C ASP A 607 -1.44 -20.25 -17.20
N PHE A 608 -1.73 -21.16 -18.15
CA PHE A 608 -1.12 -22.48 -18.16
C PHE A 608 0.40 -22.42 -18.34
N LEU A 609 0.89 -21.62 -19.29
CA LEU A 609 2.32 -21.46 -19.59
C LEU A 609 3.09 -20.82 -18.43
N LEU A 610 2.47 -19.85 -17.75
CA LEU A 610 3.07 -19.12 -16.63
C LEU A 610 2.89 -19.81 -15.28
N ALA A 611 2.10 -20.88 -15.20
CA ALA A 611 1.88 -21.62 -13.96
C ALA A 611 3.12 -22.42 -13.52
N GLY A 612 3.34 -22.49 -12.20
CA GLY A 612 4.44 -23.22 -11.57
C GLY A 612 5.77 -22.44 -11.56
N THR A 613 6.88 -23.16 -11.38
CA THR A 613 8.25 -22.62 -11.29
C THR A 613 8.86 -22.20 -12.64
N GLY A 614 8.10 -22.27 -13.73
CA GLY A 614 8.49 -21.81 -15.06
C GLY A 614 8.87 -22.89 -16.08
N ASP A 615 8.77 -24.18 -15.71
CA ASP A 615 9.12 -25.32 -16.57
C ASP A 615 8.23 -25.46 -17.81
N ARG A 616 6.94 -25.13 -17.69
CA ARG A 616 5.96 -25.20 -18.80
C ARG A 616 6.28 -24.23 -19.94
N LEU A 617 6.64 -22.99 -19.59
CA LEU A 617 7.10 -22.02 -20.56
C LEU A 617 8.42 -22.45 -21.20
N ALA A 618 9.35 -22.99 -20.40
CA ALA A 618 10.63 -23.48 -20.93
C ALA A 618 10.43 -24.62 -21.93
N GLU A 619 9.46 -25.51 -21.69
CA GLU A 619 9.10 -26.58 -22.61
C GLU A 619 8.39 -26.08 -23.88
N ALA A 620 7.43 -25.17 -23.76
CA ALA A 620 6.72 -24.60 -24.91
C ALA A 620 7.60 -23.68 -25.78
N ALA A 621 8.70 -23.16 -25.21
CA ALA A 621 9.61 -22.23 -25.85
C ALA A 621 11.02 -22.80 -26.08
N ARG A 622 11.17 -24.13 -26.25
CA ARG A 622 12.47 -24.79 -26.50
C ARG A 622 13.26 -24.23 -27.69
N MET A 623 12.56 -23.62 -28.65
CA MET A 623 13.13 -22.99 -29.84
C MET A 623 13.83 -21.66 -29.55
N LEU A 624 13.64 -21.08 -28.36
CA LEU A 624 14.15 -19.76 -27.98
C LEU A 624 15.39 -19.87 -27.08
N SER A 625 16.31 -18.91 -27.22
CA SER A 625 17.47 -18.78 -26.33
C SER A 625 17.03 -18.49 -24.88
N ALA A 626 17.94 -18.62 -23.91
CA ALA A 626 17.60 -18.33 -22.51
C ALA A 626 17.16 -16.86 -22.29
N SER A 627 17.83 -15.92 -22.95
CA SER A 627 17.48 -14.49 -22.94
C SER A 627 16.10 -14.25 -23.57
N ASP A 628 15.83 -14.87 -24.72
CA ASP A 628 14.55 -14.70 -25.42
C ASP A 628 13.37 -15.31 -24.63
N ARG A 629 13.60 -16.41 -23.91
CA ARG A 629 12.59 -17.00 -23.01
C ARG A 629 12.23 -16.08 -21.85
N GLU A 630 13.21 -15.35 -21.30
CA GLU A 630 12.96 -14.37 -20.24
C GLU A 630 12.16 -13.17 -20.76
N GLN A 631 12.50 -12.69 -21.97
CA GLN A 631 11.72 -11.65 -22.66
C GLN A 631 10.29 -12.11 -22.97
N ALA A 632 10.11 -13.33 -23.50
CA ALA A 632 8.78 -13.91 -23.73
C ALA A 632 7.95 -13.97 -22.45
N ARG A 633 8.56 -14.37 -21.32
CA ARG A 633 7.90 -14.41 -20.02
C ARG A 633 7.38 -13.04 -19.60
N ALA A 634 8.18 -11.99 -19.78
CA ALA A 634 7.79 -10.62 -19.45
C ALA A 634 6.60 -10.16 -20.32
N VAL A 635 6.63 -10.47 -21.62
CA VAL A 635 5.53 -10.15 -22.55
C VAL A 635 4.25 -10.89 -22.18
N LEU A 636 4.33 -12.21 -21.93
CA LEU A 636 3.19 -13.03 -21.54
C LEU A 636 2.57 -12.55 -20.22
N LYS A 637 3.38 -12.20 -19.21
CA LYS A 637 2.88 -11.62 -17.95
C LYS A 637 2.11 -10.31 -18.17
N SER A 638 2.65 -9.43 -19.02
CA SER A 638 1.96 -8.17 -19.33
C SER A 638 0.64 -8.41 -20.07
N GLN A 639 0.62 -9.33 -21.04
CA GLN A 639 -0.60 -9.70 -21.76
C GLN A 639 -1.63 -10.37 -20.83
N GLN A 640 -1.18 -11.21 -19.89
CA GLN A 640 -2.00 -11.82 -18.85
C GLN A 640 -2.76 -10.76 -18.05
N SER A 641 -2.06 -9.76 -17.51
CA SER A 641 -2.65 -8.68 -16.73
C SER A 641 -3.68 -7.87 -17.54
N ALA A 642 -3.35 -7.53 -18.79
CA ALA A 642 -4.24 -6.78 -19.67
C ALA A 642 -5.51 -7.57 -20.03
N LEU A 643 -5.38 -8.85 -20.40
CA LEU A 643 -6.53 -9.72 -20.70
C LEU A 643 -7.39 -9.97 -19.47
N HIS A 644 -6.78 -10.15 -18.30
CA HIS A 644 -7.52 -10.32 -17.04
C HIS A 644 -8.40 -9.10 -16.75
N GLN A 645 -7.83 -7.88 -16.81
CA GLN A 645 -8.58 -6.64 -16.53
C GLN A 645 -9.70 -6.40 -17.55
N ARG A 646 -9.45 -6.72 -18.82
CA ARG A 646 -10.46 -6.61 -19.87
C ARG A 646 -11.58 -7.64 -19.69
N LEU A 647 -11.27 -8.90 -19.34
CA LEU A 647 -12.30 -9.91 -19.10
C LEU A 647 -13.14 -9.61 -17.86
N ARG A 648 -12.52 -9.06 -16.80
CA ARG A 648 -13.25 -8.50 -15.66
C ARG A 648 -14.27 -7.45 -16.12
N SER A 649 -13.82 -6.50 -16.94
CA SER A 649 -14.67 -5.45 -17.54
C SER A 649 -15.80 -6.03 -18.39
N CYS A 650 -15.53 -7.08 -19.18
CA CYS A 650 -16.54 -7.76 -19.98
C CYS A 650 -17.57 -8.50 -19.12
N LEU A 651 -17.17 -9.11 -18.00
CA LEU A 651 -18.10 -9.75 -17.06
C LEU A 651 -19.05 -8.71 -16.44
N GLU A 652 -18.52 -7.59 -15.95
CA GLU A 652 -19.33 -6.50 -15.40
C GLU A 652 -20.33 -5.95 -16.44
N ALA A 653 -19.93 -5.86 -17.71
CA ALA A 653 -20.83 -5.50 -18.81
C ALA A 653 -21.91 -6.57 -19.08
N GLY A 654 -21.50 -7.84 -19.09
CA GLY A 654 -22.39 -8.99 -19.28
C GLY A 654 -23.49 -9.08 -18.21
N TYR A 655 -23.14 -8.83 -16.95
CA TYR A 655 -24.11 -8.75 -15.84
C TYR A 655 -24.94 -7.46 -15.85
N GLY A 656 -24.55 -6.44 -16.61
CA GLY A 656 -25.30 -5.17 -16.75
C GLY A 656 -24.95 -4.13 -15.68
N ILE A 657 -23.78 -4.25 -15.08
CA ILE A 657 -23.26 -3.34 -14.05
C ILE A 657 -22.65 -2.09 -14.71
N ARG A 658 -22.06 -2.27 -15.89
CA ARG A 658 -21.47 -1.20 -16.72
C ARG A 658 -21.95 -1.30 -18.17
N PRO A 659 -21.93 -0.20 -18.94
CA PRO A 659 -22.21 -0.26 -20.37
C PRO A 659 -21.13 -1.04 -21.14
N ASP A 660 -21.54 -1.73 -22.20
CA ASP A 660 -20.62 -2.36 -23.14
C ASP A 660 -19.93 -1.31 -24.02
N THR A 661 -18.68 -1.04 -23.71
CA THR A 661 -17.82 -0.07 -24.39
C THR A 661 -16.78 -0.73 -25.28
N ASP A 662 -16.52 -2.03 -25.06
CA ASP A 662 -15.40 -2.76 -25.65
C ASP A 662 -15.86 -3.86 -26.64
N GLY A 663 -17.17 -3.93 -26.94
CA GLY A 663 -17.76 -4.97 -27.78
C GLY A 663 -17.66 -6.36 -27.13
N CYS A 664 -17.85 -6.39 -25.81
CA CYS A 664 -17.76 -7.60 -25.00
C CYS A 664 -18.99 -8.50 -25.16
N ILE A 665 -20.14 -7.97 -25.57
CA ILE A 665 -21.41 -8.71 -25.61
C ILE A 665 -21.69 -9.22 -27.02
N GLY A 666 -22.03 -10.51 -27.13
CA GLY A 666 -22.53 -11.16 -28.35
C GLY A 666 -24.05 -11.29 -28.34
N THR A 667 -24.57 -12.15 -27.46
CA THR A 667 -26.02 -12.35 -27.27
C THR A 667 -26.50 -11.60 -26.04
N SER A 668 -27.28 -10.53 -26.25
CA SER A 668 -27.78 -9.68 -25.16
C SER A 668 -29.00 -10.28 -24.45
N VAL A 669 -29.05 -10.13 -23.13
CA VAL A 669 -30.24 -10.35 -22.30
C VAL A 669 -30.87 -8.99 -21.94
N PRO A 670 -32.18 -8.78 -22.15
CA PRO A 670 -32.87 -7.55 -21.74
C PRO A 670 -32.69 -7.25 -20.25
N ALA A 671 -32.64 -5.97 -19.87
CA ALA A 671 -32.37 -5.59 -18.48
C ALA A 671 -33.45 -6.09 -17.50
N GLU A 672 -34.72 -6.11 -17.92
CA GLU A 672 -35.83 -6.64 -17.13
C GLU A 672 -35.75 -8.16 -16.87
N ASP A 673 -35.12 -8.92 -17.75
CA ASP A 673 -35.11 -10.39 -17.69
C ASP A 673 -33.87 -10.95 -16.97
N ARG A 674 -32.81 -10.14 -16.78
CA ARG A 674 -31.53 -10.59 -16.20
C ARG A 674 -31.64 -11.13 -14.79
N LEU A 675 -32.63 -10.67 -14.01
CA LEU A 675 -32.82 -11.06 -12.63
C LEU A 675 -34.14 -11.80 -12.47
N VAL A 676 -34.08 -13.08 -12.15
CA VAL A 676 -35.24 -13.92 -11.87
C VAL A 676 -35.30 -14.21 -10.38
N SER A 677 -36.43 -13.90 -9.75
CA SER A 677 -36.66 -14.24 -8.35
C SER A 677 -36.97 -15.73 -8.19
N LEU A 678 -36.47 -16.33 -7.12
CA LEU A 678 -36.82 -17.69 -6.69
C LEU A 678 -37.96 -17.71 -5.66
N ASP A 679 -38.46 -16.54 -5.27
CA ASP A 679 -39.62 -16.35 -4.40
C ASP A 679 -40.46 -15.13 -4.85
N THR A 680 -41.28 -14.59 -3.96
CA THR A 680 -42.15 -13.43 -4.22
C THR A 680 -41.42 -12.07 -4.31
N PHE A 681 -40.10 -12.03 -4.06
CA PHE A 681 -39.27 -10.85 -4.24
C PHE A 681 -39.28 -10.38 -5.71
N ARG A 682 -39.18 -9.07 -5.92
CA ARG A 682 -39.06 -8.48 -7.26
C ARG A 682 -37.71 -7.77 -7.38
N PRO A 683 -36.66 -8.48 -7.85
CA PRO A 683 -35.34 -7.89 -7.97
C PRO A 683 -35.34 -6.77 -9.02
N GLN A 684 -34.51 -5.76 -8.78
CA GLN A 684 -34.22 -4.69 -9.73
C GLN A 684 -32.73 -4.66 -9.98
N MET A 685 -32.33 -4.27 -11.19
CA MET A 685 -30.92 -4.11 -11.53
C MET A 685 -30.19 -3.24 -10.49
N PRO A 686 -29.12 -3.74 -9.86
CA PRO A 686 -28.36 -2.99 -8.88
C PRO A 686 -27.54 -1.88 -9.55
N VAL A 687 -27.31 -0.78 -8.83
CA VAL A 687 -26.39 0.28 -9.23
C VAL A 687 -25.12 0.12 -8.39
N GLY A 688 -24.00 -0.22 -9.03
CA GLY A 688 -22.72 -0.42 -8.36
C GLY A 688 -21.56 -0.06 -9.29
N ALA A 689 -20.47 0.45 -8.72
CA ALA A 689 -19.25 0.74 -9.48
C ALA A 689 -18.49 -0.54 -9.85
N THR A 690 -18.67 -1.61 -9.07
CA THR A 690 -18.01 -2.91 -9.24
C THR A 690 -19.00 -4.08 -9.09
N MET A 691 -18.57 -5.29 -9.49
CA MET A 691 -19.32 -6.53 -9.25
C MET A 691 -19.72 -6.71 -7.78
N LYS A 692 -18.79 -6.46 -6.85
CA LYS A 692 -19.04 -6.60 -5.41
C LYS A 692 -20.14 -5.65 -4.93
N ASP A 693 -20.06 -4.38 -5.31
CA ASP A 693 -21.05 -3.37 -4.92
C ASP A 693 -22.44 -3.74 -5.45
N ALA A 694 -22.49 -4.24 -6.68
CA ALA A 694 -23.74 -4.62 -7.32
C ALA A 694 -24.39 -5.84 -6.66
N VAL A 695 -23.61 -6.89 -6.34
CA VAL A 695 -24.10 -8.05 -5.57
C VAL A 695 -24.53 -7.62 -4.17
N SER A 696 -23.74 -6.79 -3.48
CA SER A 696 -24.11 -6.27 -2.16
C SER A 696 -25.42 -5.49 -2.19
N ALA A 697 -25.62 -4.59 -3.16
CA ALA A 697 -26.86 -3.83 -3.31
C ALA A 697 -28.08 -4.73 -3.62
N LEU A 698 -27.90 -5.80 -4.40
CA LEU A 698 -28.96 -6.78 -4.66
C LEU A 698 -29.33 -7.54 -3.38
N LEU A 699 -28.33 -8.00 -2.63
CA LEU A 699 -28.54 -8.73 -1.37
C LEU A 699 -29.13 -7.82 -0.27
N ASP A 700 -28.73 -6.55 -0.20
CA ASP A 700 -29.31 -5.57 0.72
C ASP A 700 -30.82 -5.42 0.51
N ARG A 701 -31.25 -5.31 -0.76
CA ARG A 701 -32.67 -5.24 -1.14
C ARG A 701 -33.40 -6.55 -0.83
N LEU A 702 -32.77 -7.69 -1.08
CA LEU A 702 -33.34 -9.00 -0.76
C LEU A 702 -33.59 -9.14 0.74
N PHE A 703 -32.60 -8.83 1.58
CA PHE A 703 -32.75 -8.92 3.03
C PHE A 703 -33.69 -7.86 3.60
N GLU A 704 -33.76 -6.66 3.01
CA GLU A 704 -34.76 -5.65 3.37
C GLU A 704 -36.19 -6.09 3.05
N TYR A 705 -36.40 -6.77 1.91
CA TYR A 705 -37.68 -7.39 1.58
C TYR A 705 -38.06 -8.48 2.58
N ARG A 706 -37.12 -9.38 2.92
CA ARG A 706 -37.37 -10.49 3.85
C ARG A 706 -37.55 -10.05 5.29
N PHE A 707 -36.83 -9.02 5.72
CA PHE A 707 -36.79 -8.57 7.11
C PHE A 707 -37.00 -7.04 7.20
N PRO A 708 -38.17 -6.53 6.81
CA PRO A 708 -38.43 -5.09 6.72
C PRO A 708 -38.43 -4.38 8.08
N ALA A 709 -38.56 -5.11 9.18
CA ALA A 709 -38.49 -4.58 10.54
C ALA A 709 -37.12 -4.77 11.20
N HIS A 710 -36.10 -5.26 10.48
CA HIS A 710 -34.76 -5.46 11.05
C HIS A 710 -34.14 -4.12 11.46
N PRO A 711 -33.62 -3.99 12.71
CA PRO A 711 -32.96 -2.77 13.18
C PRO A 711 -31.70 -2.48 12.38
N ALA A 712 -31.39 -1.21 12.14
CA ALA A 712 -30.09 -0.81 11.61
C ALA A 712 -29.11 -0.62 12.78
N PHE A 713 -28.14 -1.52 12.92
CA PHE A 713 -27.09 -1.37 13.92
C PHE A 713 -25.99 -0.46 13.38
N GLU A 714 -25.51 0.49 14.20
CA GLU A 714 -24.43 1.42 13.83
C GLU A 714 -23.05 0.73 13.75
N GLN A 715 -22.94 -0.48 14.28
CA GLN A 715 -21.71 -1.26 14.32
C GLN A 715 -22.01 -2.75 14.09
N GLU A 716 -20.97 -3.51 13.75
CA GLU A 716 -21.05 -4.96 13.64
C GLU A 716 -21.43 -5.60 14.99
N VAL A 717 -22.43 -6.48 14.96
CA VAL A 717 -22.91 -7.19 16.13
C VAL A 717 -21.97 -8.36 16.44
N ARG A 718 -21.27 -8.27 17.56
CA ARG A 718 -20.38 -9.33 18.07
C ARG A 718 -20.87 -9.85 19.41
N SER A 719 -20.68 -11.15 19.67
CA SER A 719 -21.16 -11.80 20.91
C SER A 719 -20.56 -11.17 22.18
N ALA A 720 -19.30 -10.69 22.13
CA ALA A 720 -18.69 -9.96 23.25
C ALA A 720 -19.42 -8.65 23.58
N THR A 721 -19.82 -7.89 22.54
CA THR A 721 -20.57 -6.65 22.70
C THR A 721 -21.99 -6.93 23.21
N LEU A 722 -22.64 -7.99 22.72
CA LEU A 722 -23.96 -8.43 23.21
C LEU A 722 -23.92 -8.82 24.69
N ARG A 723 -22.88 -9.54 25.14
CA ARG A 723 -22.68 -9.86 26.57
C ARG A 723 -22.53 -8.60 27.41
N ARG A 724 -21.72 -7.63 26.96
CA ARG A 724 -21.54 -6.36 27.67
C ARG A 724 -22.85 -5.56 27.77
N VAL A 725 -23.63 -5.52 26.68
CA VAL A 725 -24.97 -4.90 26.69
C VAL A 725 -25.90 -5.63 27.66
N LEU A 726 -25.91 -6.97 27.66
CA LEU A 726 -26.73 -7.76 28.58
C LEU A 726 -26.40 -7.46 30.04
N GLU A 727 -25.11 -7.41 30.41
CA GLU A 727 -24.67 -7.06 31.78
C GLU A 727 -25.23 -5.71 32.23
N ARG A 728 -25.17 -4.69 31.36
CA ARG A 728 -25.69 -3.35 31.69
C ARG A 728 -27.21 -3.30 31.72
N VAL A 729 -27.89 -4.04 30.85
CA VAL A 729 -29.35 -4.22 30.86
C VAL A 729 -29.81 -4.90 32.16
N GLN A 730 -29.13 -5.97 32.58
CA GLN A 730 -29.42 -6.67 33.83
C GLN A 730 -29.14 -5.79 35.05
N ALA A 731 -28.04 -5.03 35.04
CA ALA A 731 -27.74 -4.08 36.10
C ALA A 731 -28.79 -2.95 36.16
N ALA A 732 -29.25 -2.43 35.02
CA ALA A 732 -30.32 -1.44 34.98
C ALA A 732 -31.64 -1.99 35.48
N ALA A 733 -31.95 -3.25 35.18
CA ALA A 733 -33.14 -3.92 35.71
C ALA A 733 -33.14 -4.01 37.24
N GLN A 734 -31.99 -3.94 37.91
CA GLN A 734 -31.85 -3.97 39.37
C GLN A 734 -31.87 -2.57 40.03
N GLN A 735 -31.90 -1.49 39.25
CA GLN A 735 -31.92 -0.11 39.78
C GLN A 735 -33.35 0.43 39.94
N PRO A 736 -33.58 1.37 40.88
CA PRO A 736 -34.84 2.11 40.94
C PRO A 736 -35.16 2.76 39.59
N GLU A 737 -36.45 2.78 39.22
CA GLU A 737 -36.94 3.27 37.91
C GLU A 737 -36.30 2.57 36.68
N GLN A 738 -35.58 1.46 36.88
CA GLN A 738 -34.81 0.76 35.86
C GLN A 738 -33.80 1.67 35.12
N ARG A 739 -33.22 2.62 35.88
CA ARG A 739 -32.32 3.66 35.37
C ARG A 739 -30.92 3.48 35.94
N LEU A 740 -29.94 3.24 35.06
CA LEU A 740 -28.54 2.99 35.43
C LEU A 740 -27.63 4.12 34.94
N HIS A 741 -26.79 4.65 35.84
CA HIS A 741 -25.69 5.53 35.45
C HIS A 741 -24.58 4.74 34.75
N ILE A 742 -24.13 5.20 33.58
CA ILE A 742 -23.07 4.56 32.80
C ILE A 742 -21.86 5.49 32.73
N GLU A 743 -20.82 5.14 33.48
CA GLU A 743 -19.56 5.90 33.54
C GLU A 743 -18.74 5.73 32.25
N GLU A 744 -18.59 4.48 31.81
CA GLU A 744 -17.75 4.12 30.67
C GLU A 744 -18.33 4.63 29.35
N ARG A 745 -17.55 5.42 28.60
CA ARG A 745 -17.96 5.93 27.29
C ARG A 745 -18.22 4.81 26.27
N ALA A 746 -17.42 3.74 26.30
CA ALA A 746 -17.58 2.61 25.39
C ALA A 746 -18.92 1.90 25.59
N ASP A 747 -19.34 1.69 26.84
CA ASP A 747 -20.63 1.08 27.15
C ASP A 747 -21.80 1.96 26.69
N ARG A 748 -21.68 3.30 26.81
CA ARG A 748 -22.69 4.22 26.25
C ARG A 748 -22.84 4.07 24.74
N GLN A 749 -21.72 3.93 24.02
CA GLN A 749 -21.73 3.71 22.57
C GLN A 749 -22.36 2.36 22.22
N HIS A 750 -21.98 1.28 22.90
CA HIS A 750 -22.56 -0.05 22.65
C HIS A 750 -24.07 -0.10 22.95
N LEU A 751 -24.52 0.52 24.05
CA LEU A 751 -25.94 0.60 24.40
C LEU A 751 -26.73 1.43 23.39
N ALA A 752 -26.20 2.57 22.94
CA ALA A 752 -26.83 3.38 21.89
C ALA A 752 -26.93 2.62 20.57
N ALA A 753 -25.85 1.95 20.16
CA ALA A 753 -25.76 1.26 18.86
C ALA A 753 -26.56 -0.04 18.78
N LEU A 754 -26.80 -0.74 19.91
CA LEU A 754 -27.48 -2.04 19.94
C LEU A 754 -28.80 -2.04 20.71
N ALA A 755 -28.78 -1.59 21.97
CA ALA A 755 -29.96 -1.65 22.85
C ALA A 755 -31.05 -0.67 22.41
N GLY A 756 -30.68 0.50 21.88
CA GLY A 756 -31.58 1.49 21.30
C GLY A 756 -32.37 0.96 20.10
N PRO A 757 -31.72 0.53 19.00
CA PRO A 757 -32.39 -0.06 17.85
C PRO A 757 -33.22 -1.31 18.17
N LEU A 758 -32.81 -2.12 19.15
CA LEU A 758 -33.58 -3.27 19.64
C LEU A 758 -34.73 -2.89 20.58
N LYS A 759 -34.92 -1.61 20.91
CA LYS A 759 -35.95 -1.12 21.85
C LYS A 759 -35.87 -1.73 23.25
N LEU A 760 -34.67 -2.15 23.66
CA LEU A 760 -34.40 -2.66 25.03
C LEU A 760 -34.34 -1.52 26.05
N GLY A 761 -33.94 -0.33 25.60
CA GLY A 761 -33.85 0.87 26.42
C GLY A 761 -33.31 2.04 25.63
N THR A 762 -33.25 3.21 26.28
CA THR A 762 -32.71 4.44 25.70
C THR A 762 -31.46 4.85 26.47
N MET A 763 -30.38 5.10 25.75
CA MET A 763 -29.14 5.64 26.31
C MET A 763 -29.19 7.17 26.19
N GLY A 764 -29.34 7.86 27.33
CA GLY A 764 -29.17 9.31 27.42
C GLY A 764 -27.69 9.72 27.46
N GLN A 765 -27.39 10.95 27.90
CA GLN A 765 -25.99 11.39 27.99
C GLN A 765 -25.18 10.60 29.05
N THR A 766 -25.80 10.31 30.19
CA THR A 766 -25.13 9.67 31.35
C THR A 766 -25.88 8.46 31.89
N HIS A 767 -27.17 8.29 31.57
CA HIS A 767 -27.99 7.22 32.11
C HIS A 767 -28.62 6.38 31.00
N PHE A 768 -28.69 5.06 31.22
CA PHE A 768 -29.44 4.12 30.42
C PHE A 768 -30.76 3.79 31.14
N VAL A 769 -31.89 3.89 30.42
CA VAL A 769 -33.23 3.62 30.94
C VAL A 769 -33.84 2.47 30.17
N LEU A 770 -34.27 1.40 30.86
CA LEU A 770 -34.93 0.26 30.20
C LEU A 770 -36.31 0.64 29.66
N SER A 771 -36.66 0.00 28.54
CA SER A 771 -37.92 0.22 27.83
C SER A 771 -38.85 -0.97 28.03
N ASN A 772 -40.12 -0.74 28.35
CA ASN A 772 -41.12 -1.81 28.53
C ASN A 772 -41.64 -2.42 27.22
N HIS A 773 -41.09 -2.00 26.07
CA HIS A 773 -41.58 -2.38 24.74
C HIS A 773 -41.78 -3.89 24.56
N TRP A 774 -40.76 -4.70 24.87
CA TRP A 774 -40.83 -6.14 24.69
C TRP A 774 -41.77 -6.82 25.69
N ALA A 775 -41.84 -6.32 26.92
CA ALA A 775 -42.78 -6.83 27.90
C ALA A 775 -44.24 -6.60 27.46
N GLU A 776 -44.56 -5.39 27.00
CA GLU A 776 -45.88 -5.05 26.46
C GLU A 776 -46.21 -5.82 25.17
N HIS A 777 -45.21 -5.99 24.29
CA HIS A 777 -45.36 -6.76 23.05
C HIS A 777 -45.67 -8.23 23.35
N PHE A 778 -44.84 -8.89 24.16
CA PHE A 778 -45.06 -10.30 24.50
C PHE A 778 -46.32 -10.53 25.32
N ALA A 779 -46.70 -9.62 26.23
CA ALA A 779 -47.96 -9.70 26.95
C ALA A 779 -49.17 -9.64 26.00
N ARG A 780 -49.15 -8.73 25.04
CA ARG A 780 -50.19 -8.60 24.01
C ARG A 780 -50.26 -9.84 23.10
N MET A 781 -49.11 -10.34 22.65
CA MET A 781 -49.06 -11.57 21.83
C MET A 781 -49.56 -12.80 22.62
N HIS A 782 -49.20 -12.89 23.91
CA HIS A 782 -49.65 -13.95 24.79
C HIS A 782 -51.16 -13.92 25.02
N ALA A 783 -51.74 -12.72 25.22
CA ALA A 783 -53.19 -12.54 25.33
C ALA A 783 -53.92 -12.92 24.03
N GLN A 784 -53.38 -12.53 22.87
CA GLN A 784 -53.94 -12.91 21.56
C GLN A 784 -53.88 -14.42 21.30
N ALA A 785 -52.86 -15.10 21.83
CA ALA A 785 -52.73 -16.56 21.76
C ALA A 785 -53.59 -17.31 22.79
N GLY A 786 -54.53 -16.65 23.46
CA GLY A 786 -55.49 -17.25 24.40
C GLY A 786 -55.03 -17.31 25.86
N GLY A 787 -53.89 -16.73 26.23
CA GLY A 787 -53.44 -16.51 27.62
C GLY A 787 -53.19 -17.76 28.49
N GLY A 788 -53.41 -18.98 27.98
CA GLY A 788 -53.48 -20.21 28.76
C GLY A 788 -52.30 -21.19 28.61
N GLY A 789 -51.12 -20.75 28.16
CA GLY A 789 -49.97 -21.64 27.95
C GLY A 789 -48.63 -21.06 28.40
N PRO A 790 -47.58 -21.87 28.55
CA PRO A 790 -46.28 -21.38 29.03
C PRO A 790 -45.63 -20.39 28.04
N LEU A 791 -44.89 -19.44 28.59
CA LEU A 791 -44.13 -18.45 27.83
C LEU A 791 -42.75 -19.04 27.47
N THR A 792 -42.69 -19.82 26.40
CA THR A 792 -41.46 -20.50 25.96
C THR A 792 -40.60 -19.61 25.07
N VAL A 793 -39.28 -19.87 25.05
CA VAL A 793 -38.34 -19.18 24.15
C VAL A 793 -38.73 -19.34 22.68
N ALA A 794 -39.21 -20.53 22.27
CA ALA A 794 -39.74 -20.76 20.92
C ALA A 794 -40.83 -19.74 20.51
N ARG A 795 -41.78 -19.49 21.43
CA ARG A 795 -42.88 -18.53 21.21
C ARG A 795 -42.37 -17.11 21.18
N LEU A 796 -41.45 -16.75 22.09
CA LEU A 796 -40.87 -15.41 22.10
C LEU A 796 -40.15 -15.11 20.78
N ARG A 797 -39.35 -16.05 20.26
CA ARG A 797 -38.67 -15.90 18.97
C ARG A 797 -39.65 -15.70 17.82
N SER A 798 -40.71 -16.51 17.74
CA SER A 798 -41.72 -16.35 16.68
C SER A 798 -42.53 -15.07 16.79
N TRP A 799 -42.70 -14.52 18.01
CA TRP A 799 -43.36 -13.25 18.24
C TRP A 799 -42.47 -12.03 17.97
N MET A 800 -41.14 -12.17 18.00
CA MET A 800 -40.22 -11.10 17.58
C MET A 800 -40.38 -10.74 16.09
N ASP A 801 -40.80 -11.71 15.28
CA ASP A 801 -41.05 -11.50 13.84
C ASP A 801 -42.47 -11.01 13.52
N GLN A 802 -43.24 -10.59 14.53
CA GLN A 802 -44.59 -10.04 14.37
C GLN A 802 -44.66 -8.58 14.82
N PRO A 803 -45.40 -7.69 14.11
CA PRO A 803 -46.25 -7.96 12.94
C PRO A 803 -45.49 -8.10 11.61
N ARG A 804 -44.23 -7.68 11.58
CA ARG A 804 -43.35 -7.77 10.41
C ARG A 804 -42.06 -8.46 10.82
N PRO A 805 -41.49 -9.34 9.97
CA PRO A 805 -40.32 -10.11 10.33
C PRO A 805 -39.12 -9.19 10.56
N MET A 806 -38.44 -9.41 11.68
CA MET A 806 -37.22 -8.72 12.06
C MET A 806 -35.99 -9.53 11.65
N GLY A 807 -36.07 -10.86 11.59
CA GLY A 807 -34.98 -11.72 11.14
C GLY A 807 -33.74 -11.67 12.03
N LEU A 808 -33.89 -11.39 13.33
CA LEU A 808 -32.77 -11.27 14.25
C LEU A 808 -31.97 -12.59 14.31
N THR A 809 -30.64 -12.50 14.41
CA THR A 809 -29.80 -13.69 14.59
C THR A 809 -30.06 -14.33 15.96
N PRO A 810 -29.79 -15.64 16.15
CA PRO A 810 -30.06 -16.33 17.42
C PRO A 810 -29.46 -15.63 18.64
N ASP A 811 -28.22 -15.15 18.54
CA ASP A 811 -27.54 -14.41 19.62
C ASP A 811 -28.28 -13.10 19.99
N VAL A 812 -28.80 -12.39 18.99
CA VAL A 812 -29.55 -11.14 19.19
C VAL A 812 -30.95 -11.43 19.76
N GLN A 813 -31.61 -12.50 19.30
CA GLN A 813 -32.87 -12.96 19.89
C GLN A 813 -32.66 -13.34 21.37
N ASN A 814 -31.57 -14.04 21.69
CA ASN A 814 -31.23 -14.41 23.05
C ASN A 814 -31.00 -13.19 23.94
N LEU A 815 -30.37 -12.13 23.43
CA LEU A 815 -30.27 -10.85 24.14
C LEU A 815 -31.66 -10.29 24.49
N VAL A 816 -32.59 -10.25 23.54
CA VAL A 816 -33.96 -9.76 23.79
C VAL A 816 -34.69 -10.62 24.82
N VAL A 817 -34.59 -11.95 24.73
CA VAL A 817 -35.18 -12.88 25.70
C VAL A 817 -34.63 -12.65 27.11
N LEU A 818 -33.31 -12.56 27.27
CA LEU A 818 -32.67 -12.38 28.56
C LEU A 818 -32.91 -10.98 29.14
N ALA A 819 -32.96 -9.96 28.28
CA ALA A 819 -33.33 -8.60 28.67
C ALA A 819 -34.77 -8.56 29.20
N PHE A 820 -35.71 -9.18 28.48
CA PHE A 820 -37.10 -9.30 28.92
C PHE A 820 -37.22 -10.10 30.23
N ALA A 821 -36.49 -11.20 30.38
CA ALA A 821 -36.47 -11.98 31.62
C ALA A 821 -36.00 -11.15 32.82
N ALA A 822 -34.92 -10.37 32.65
CA ALA A 822 -34.39 -9.49 33.68
C ALA A 822 -35.33 -8.32 34.00
N GLN A 823 -35.94 -7.74 32.97
CA GLN A 823 -36.85 -6.60 33.14
C GLN A 823 -38.13 -6.98 33.87
N ALA A 824 -38.78 -8.07 33.42
CA ALA A 824 -40.08 -8.54 33.91
C ALA A 824 -39.97 -9.55 35.08
N ASP A 825 -38.79 -9.67 35.69
CA ASP A 825 -38.52 -10.54 36.84
C ASP A 825 -38.95 -12.00 36.63
N ARG A 826 -38.62 -12.53 35.45
CA ARG A 826 -38.90 -13.93 35.08
C ARG A 826 -37.67 -14.80 35.25
N THR A 827 -37.90 -15.98 35.81
CA THR A 827 -36.92 -17.06 35.93
C THR A 827 -37.02 -18.02 34.75
N LEU A 828 -35.86 -18.48 34.28
CA LEU A 828 -35.76 -19.43 33.19
C LEU A 828 -35.80 -20.85 33.76
N LEU A 829 -36.80 -21.62 33.36
CA LEU A 829 -37.01 -22.99 33.81
C LEU A 829 -36.97 -23.95 32.63
N ARG A 830 -36.37 -25.12 32.82
CA ARG A 830 -36.45 -26.25 31.89
C ARG A 830 -36.98 -27.45 32.65
N ASN A 831 -38.07 -28.04 32.19
CA ASN A 831 -38.76 -29.15 32.87
C ASN A 831 -39.06 -28.85 34.36
N GLY A 832 -39.38 -27.59 34.68
CA GLY A 832 -39.69 -27.14 36.04
C GLY A 832 -38.47 -26.79 36.92
N ALA A 833 -37.23 -27.04 36.47
CA ALA A 833 -36.01 -26.70 37.21
C ALA A 833 -35.34 -25.43 36.66
N PRO A 834 -34.75 -24.57 37.52
CA PRO A 834 -33.95 -23.42 37.08
C PRO A 834 -32.83 -23.83 36.11
N THR A 835 -32.66 -23.06 35.04
CA THR A 835 -31.63 -23.31 34.03
C THR A 835 -30.80 -22.05 33.76
N GLN A 836 -29.51 -22.23 33.49
CA GLN A 836 -28.64 -21.14 33.05
C GLN A 836 -28.76 -20.96 31.54
N ALA A 837 -28.83 -19.71 31.11
CA ALA A 837 -28.92 -19.30 29.72
C ALA A 837 -27.86 -18.24 29.43
N SER A 838 -27.31 -18.25 28.21
CA SER A 838 -26.35 -17.25 27.75
C SER A 838 -26.76 -16.68 26.40
N ILE A 839 -26.04 -15.66 25.93
CA ILE A 839 -26.24 -15.08 24.60
C ILE A 839 -26.08 -16.15 23.51
N GLU A 840 -25.10 -17.04 23.67
CA GLU A 840 -24.76 -18.04 22.66
C GLU A 840 -25.74 -19.23 22.66
N ARG A 841 -26.39 -19.53 23.79
CA ARG A 841 -27.23 -20.73 23.90
C ARG A 841 -28.42 -20.56 24.84
N ILE A 842 -29.61 -20.69 24.26
CA ILE A 842 -30.89 -20.86 24.95
C ILE A 842 -31.72 -21.88 24.18
N ASP A 843 -32.15 -22.94 24.87
CA ASP A 843 -33.03 -23.98 24.31
C ASP A 843 -34.46 -23.44 24.14
N GLU A 844 -35.11 -23.82 23.06
CA GLU A 844 -36.45 -23.37 22.68
C GLU A 844 -37.54 -23.80 23.68
N ALA A 845 -37.32 -24.91 24.39
CA ALA A 845 -38.24 -25.45 25.39
C ALA A 845 -38.13 -24.75 26.76
N VAL A 846 -37.20 -23.80 26.93
CA VAL A 846 -37.08 -23.04 28.19
C VAL A 846 -38.30 -22.15 28.38
N GLU A 847 -38.88 -22.20 29.58
CA GLU A 847 -40.04 -21.43 29.99
C GLU A 847 -39.62 -20.24 30.86
N LEU A 848 -40.21 -19.06 30.62
CA LEU A 848 -40.01 -17.86 31.42
C LEU A 848 -41.19 -17.69 32.40
N ARG A 849 -40.98 -18.05 33.68
CA ARG A 849 -42.00 -17.93 34.73
C ARG A 849 -41.75 -16.72 35.64
N GLU A 850 -42.82 -16.01 35.96
CA GLU A 850 -42.80 -14.98 37.01
C GLU A 850 -42.43 -15.60 38.36
N GLN A 851 -41.53 -14.94 39.08
CA GLN A 851 -41.23 -15.32 40.45
C GLN A 851 -42.24 -14.66 41.40
N PRO A 852 -42.84 -15.38 42.36
CA PRO A 852 -43.69 -14.75 43.37
C PRO A 852 -42.83 -13.80 44.22
N LEU A 853 -43.24 -12.54 44.29
CA LEU A 853 -42.56 -11.48 45.04
C LEU A 853 -43.34 -11.16 46.32
N PRO A 854 -42.67 -10.77 47.42
CA PRO A 854 -43.35 -10.24 48.59
C PRO A 854 -44.11 -8.97 48.20
N ASP A 855 -45.16 -8.60 48.94
CA ASP A 855 -45.79 -7.29 48.74
C ASP A 855 -44.84 -6.14 49.14
N GLU A 856 -45.19 -4.91 48.74
CA GLU A 856 -44.34 -3.74 48.93
C GLU A 856 -44.07 -3.45 50.41
N THR A 857 -45.09 -3.62 51.26
CA THR A 857 -45.01 -3.42 52.71
C THR A 857 -44.09 -4.42 53.39
N THR A 858 -44.18 -5.69 52.99
CA THR A 858 -43.36 -6.80 53.49
C THR A 858 -41.91 -6.59 53.09
N TRP A 859 -41.67 -6.20 51.83
CA TRP A 859 -40.32 -5.93 51.33
C TRP A 859 -39.65 -4.76 52.06
N ALA A 860 -40.33 -3.62 52.19
CA ALA A 860 -39.79 -2.45 52.89
C ALA A 860 -39.46 -2.75 54.36
N ARG A 861 -40.33 -3.51 55.04
CA ARG A 861 -40.12 -3.93 56.44
C ARG A 861 -38.95 -4.90 56.56
N ALA A 862 -38.87 -5.91 55.70
CA ALA A 862 -37.76 -6.87 55.67
C ALA A 862 -36.41 -6.17 55.46
N ARG A 863 -36.34 -5.20 54.52
CA ARG A 863 -35.11 -4.43 54.27
C ARG A 863 -34.66 -3.62 55.50
N THR A 864 -35.60 -2.93 56.13
CA THR A 864 -35.33 -2.14 57.33
C THR A 864 -34.79 -3.05 58.44
N ARG A 865 -35.44 -4.20 58.68
CA ARG A 865 -35.01 -5.19 59.69
C ARG A 865 -33.69 -5.87 59.36
N ALA A 866 -33.41 -6.15 58.08
CA ALA A 866 -32.14 -6.72 57.66
C ALA A 866 -30.97 -5.78 58.00
N GLY A 867 -31.18 -4.47 57.83
CA GLY A 867 -30.22 -3.44 58.25
C GLY A 867 -30.07 -3.33 59.76
N THR A 868 -31.18 -3.22 60.49
CA THR A 868 -31.13 -3.00 61.95
C THR A 868 -30.64 -4.22 62.75
N LEU A 869 -31.00 -5.43 62.32
CA LEU A 869 -30.70 -6.67 63.06
C LEU A 869 -29.37 -7.31 62.64
N PHE A 870 -29.03 -7.26 61.34
CA PHE A 870 -27.89 -7.98 60.77
C PHE A 870 -26.83 -7.05 60.14
N GLY A 871 -27.09 -5.74 60.05
CA GLY A 871 -26.20 -4.81 59.37
C GLY A 871 -26.16 -4.98 57.85
N LEU A 872 -27.17 -5.61 57.25
CA LEU A 872 -27.26 -5.84 55.81
C LEU A 872 -27.82 -4.61 55.09
N ALA A 873 -27.36 -4.36 53.86
CA ALA A 873 -27.86 -3.29 53.00
C ALA A 873 -28.52 -3.87 51.74
N PRO A 874 -29.71 -4.49 51.86
CA PRO A 874 -30.42 -5.02 50.70
C PRO A 874 -30.84 -3.92 49.73
N GLY A 875 -30.74 -4.23 48.43
CA GLY A 875 -31.11 -3.32 47.34
C GLY A 875 -32.56 -2.85 47.45
N GLU A 876 -32.83 -1.65 46.93
CA GLU A 876 -34.13 -1.00 47.08
C GLU A 876 -35.25 -1.70 46.31
N VAL A 877 -34.93 -2.22 45.14
CA VAL A 877 -35.92 -2.71 44.19
C VAL A 877 -36.47 -4.08 44.58
N ARG A 878 -37.81 -4.17 44.64
CA ARG A 878 -38.59 -5.39 44.88
C ARG A 878 -38.56 -6.30 43.65
N LYS A 879 -37.50 -7.10 43.54
CA LYS A 879 -37.27 -8.04 42.42
C LYS A 879 -36.83 -9.41 42.92
N GLY A 880 -37.07 -10.43 42.11
CA GLY A 880 -36.79 -11.82 42.45
C GLY A 880 -35.32 -12.06 42.81
N ALA A 881 -34.40 -11.45 42.07
CA ALA A 881 -32.97 -11.50 42.35
C ALA A 881 -32.59 -10.82 43.68
N THR A 882 -33.16 -9.65 43.99
CA THR A 882 -32.89 -8.93 45.25
C THR A 882 -33.46 -9.70 46.45
N VAL A 883 -34.65 -10.28 46.31
CA VAL A 883 -35.30 -11.13 47.31
C VAL A 883 -34.49 -12.39 47.56
N ALA A 884 -34.05 -13.09 46.51
CA ALA A 884 -33.20 -14.27 46.61
C ALA A 884 -31.84 -13.97 47.27
N ARG A 885 -31.20 -12.85 46.90
CA ARG A 885 -29.94 -12.43 47.52
C ARG A 885 -30.11 -12.15 49.00
N LEU A 886 -31.13 -11.38 49.38
CA LEU A 886 -31.42 -11.09 50.77
C LEU A 886 -31.71 -12.38 51.55
N ALA A 887 -32.53 -13.30 51.01
CA ALA A 887 -32.80 -14.58 51.64
C ALA A 887 -31.53 -15.41 51.88
N ALA A 888 -30.62 -15.46 50.90
CA ALA A 888 -29.34 -16.16 51.03
C ALA A 888 -28.41 -15.52 52.08
N GLU A 889 -28.30 -14.18 52.10
CA GLU A 889 -27.53 -13.44 53.10
C GLU A 889 -28.09 -13.66 54.52
N LEU A 890 -29.42 -13.65 54.67
CA LEU A 890 -30.10 -13.93 55.93
C LEU A 890 -29.89 -15.37 56.40
N ALA A 891 -30.01 -16.36 55.50
CA ALA A 891 -29.76 -17.76 55.83
C ALA A 891 -28.30 -17.97 56.26
N GLY A 892 -27.35 -17.33 55.58
CA GLY A 892 -25.93 -17.34 55.96
C GLY A 892 -25.70 -16.74 57.34
N LYS A 893 -26.24 -15.54 57.61
CA LYS A 893 -26.13 -14.89 58.92
C LYS A 893 -26.79 -15.69 60.05
N ALA A 894 -27.94 -16.30 59.78
CA ALA A 894 -28.61 -17.17 60.74
C ALA A 894 -27.76 -18.41 61.06
N ALA A 895 -27.16 -19.05 60.05
CA ALA A 895 -26.26 -20.19 60.25
C ALA A 895 -25.02 -19.83 61.07
N GLU A 896 -24.42 -18.65 60.83
CA GLU A 896 -23.26 -18.14 61.59
C GLU A 896 -23.59 -17.87 63.06
N GLN A 897 -24.71 -17.20 63.34
CA GLN A 897 -25.03 -16.69 64.69
C GLN A 897 -25.74 -17.69 65.60
N ARG A 898 -26.46 -18.68 65.03
CA ARG A 898 -27.22 -19.67 65.80
C ARG A 898 -26.40 -20.43 66.85
N PRO A 899 -25.21 -21.01 66.56
CA PRO A 899 -24.42 -21.68 67.60
C PRO A 899 -23.91 -20.72 68.67
N VAL A 900 -23.67 -19.44 68.33
CA VAL A 900 -23.23 -18.42 69.29
C VAL A 900 -24.31 -18.11 70.31
N LEU A 901 -25.56 -17.91 69.85
CA LEU A 901 -26.70 -17.64 70.73
C LEU A 901 -27.10 -18.84 71.58
N ILE A 902 -26.94 -20.07 71.07
CA ILE A 902 -27.15 -21.29 71.86
C ILE A 902 -26.16 -21.33 73.04
N GLY A 903 -24.87 -21.11 72.77
CA GLY A 903 -23.86 -21.06 73.81
C GLY A 903 -24.07 -19.90 74.80
N LEU A 904 -24.47 -18.72 74.31
CA LEU A 904 -24.83 -17.59 75.17
C LEU A 904 -26.01 -17.93 76.08
N ALA A 905 -27.05 -18.60 75.57
CA ALA A 905 -28.21 -18.98 76.36
C ALA A 905 -27.86 -20.01 77.44
N GLN A 906 -27.00 -20.98 77.16
CA GLN A 906 -26.52 -21.95 78.15
C GLN A 906 -25.82 -21.24 79.31
N GLU A 907 -24.85 -20.39 79.00
CA GLU A 907 -24.11 -19.63 80.02
C GLU A 907 -25.05 -18.70 80.80
N LEU A 908 -25.86 -17.90 80.10
CA LEU A 908 -26.73 -16.93 80.73
C LEU A 908 -27.78 -17.58 81.64
N ASN A 909 -28.42 -18.68 81.21
CA ASN A 909 -29.39 -19.41 82.05
C ASN A 909 -28.74 -19.90 83.35
N SER A 910 -27.53 -20.46 83.28
CA SER A 910 -26.81 -20.93 84.47
C SER A 910 -26.54 -19.80 85.47
N ARG A 911 -26.19 -18.60 84.97
CA ARG A 911 -25.88 -17.44 85.83
C ARG A 911 -27.13 -16.76 86.37
N THR A 912 -28.20 -16.69 85.57
CA THR A 912 -29.48 -16.16 86.06
C THR A 912 -30.08 -17.03 87.16
N GLU A 913 -29.95 -18.36 87.06
CA GLU A 913 -30.39 -19.30 88.11
C GLU A 913 -29.58 -19.10 89.40
N ALA A 914 -28.24 -19.03 89.28
CA ALA A 914 -27.35 -18.85 90.44
C ALA A 914 -27.58 -17.53 91.21
N PHE A 915 -28.02 -16.46 90.53
CA PHE A 915 -28.28 -15.15 91.14
C PHE A 915 -29.76 -14.88 91.44
N GLY A 916 -30.65 -15.86 91.21
CA GLY A 916 -32.09 -15.75 91.49
C GLY A 916 -32.84 -14.79 90.57
N VAL A 917 -32.35 -14.59 89.35
CA VAL A 917 -32.97 -13.71 88.34
C VAL A 917 -34.14 -14.45 87.67
N PRO A 918 -35.34 -13.83 87.57
CA PRO A 918 -36.51 -14.48 86.96
C PRO A 918 -36.29 -14.86 85.49
N THR A 919 -36.91 -15.97 85.05
CA THR A 919 -36.86 -16.41 83.65
C THR A 919 -37.57 -15.47 82.66
N ALA A 920 -38.34 -14.52 83.19
CA ALA A 920 -38.99 -13.42 82.47
C ALA A 920 -38.11 -12.16 82.35
N ALA A 921 -36.86 -12.21 82.83
CA ALA A 921 -35.89 -11.13 82.68
C ALA A 921 -35.78 -10.66 81.23
N ALA A 922 -35.70 -9.34 81.02
CA ALA A 922 -35.70 -8.72 79.70
C ALA A 922 -34.58 -9.29 78.81
N ARG A 923 -33.38 -9.50 79.37
CA ARG A 923 -32.24 -10.10 78.65
C ARG A 923 -32.49 -11.51 78.14
N LEU A 924 -33.12 -12.37 78.96
CA LEU A 924 -33.48 -13.74 78.56
C LEU A 924 -34.62 -13.75 77.53
N VAL A 925 -35.59 -12.85 77.68
CA VAL A 925 -36.70 -12.69 76.72
C VAL A 925 -36.17 -12.25 75.35
N THR A 926 -35.28 -11.25 75.30
CA THR A 926 -34.63 -10.80 74.06
C THR A 926 -33.79 -11.90 73.43
N LEU A 927 -33.01 -12.64 74.22
CA LEU A 927 -32.19 -13.75 73.74
C LEU A 927 -33.03 -14.88 73.13
N ARG A 928 -34.15 -15.25 73.77
CA ARG A 928 -35.09 -16.25 73.23
C ARG A 928 -35.74 -15.75 71.93
N SER A 929 -36.16 -14.48 71.89
CA SER A 929 -36.72 -13.87 70.67
C SER A 929 -35.72 -13.88 69.51
N ALA A 930 -34.43 -13.59 69.78
CA ALA A 930 -33.36 -13.71 68.79
C ALA A 930 -33.16 -15.16 68.31
N GLN A 931 -33.21 -16.14 69.22
CA GLN A 931 -33.12 -17.56 68.87
C GLN A 931 -34.29 -18.03 67.99
N THR A 932 -35.52 -17.61 68.29
CA THR A 932 -36.71 -17.91 67.48
C THR A 932 -36.57 -17.32 66.08
N LEU A 933 -36.21 -16.03 65.96
CA LEU A 933 -35.96 -15.39 64.67
C LEU A 933 -34.96 -16.16 63.82
N LEU A 934 -33.80 -16.54 64.38
CA LEU A 934 -32.78 -17.28 63.63
C LEU A 934 -33.25 -18.69 63.22
N ALA A 935 -34.07 -19.34 64.05
CA ALA A 935 -34.65 -20.63 63.71
C ALA A 935 -35.63 -20.51 62.54
N ASP A 936 -36.48 -19.48 62.53
CA ASP A 936 -37.46 -19.22 61.47
C ASP A 936 -36.76 -18.87 60.14
N LEU A 937 -35.69 -18.06 60.18
CA LEU A 937 -34.89 -17.73 59.00
C LEU A 937 -34.16 -18.95 58.42
N ALA A 938 -33.66 -19.85 59.28
CA ALA A 938 -33.01 -21.08 58.86
C ALA A 938 -33.99 -22.15 58.36
N GLY A 939 -35.27 -22.07 58.75
CA GLY A 939 -36.33 -22.99 58.36
C GLY A 939 -37.14 -22.56 57.13
N GLY A 940 -36.90 -21.36 56.58
CA GLY A 940 -37.58 -20.86 55.38
C GLY A 940 -37.29 -21.74 54.16
N GLY A 941 -38.32 -22.33 53.55
CA GLY A 941 -38.18 -23.26 52.43
C GLY A 941 -37.75 -22.60 51.11
N ASP A 942 -38.22 -21.38 50.86
CA ASP A 942 -37.86 -20.59 49.67
C ASP A 942 -37.56 -19.12 50.02
N ALA A 943 -37.05 -18.37 49.03
CA ALA A 943 -36.60 -16.99 49.25
C ALA A 943 -37.74 -16.05 49.71
N LEU A 944 -38.96 -16.28 49.23
CA LEU A 944 -40.12 -15.50 49.67
C LEU A 944 -40.43 -15.78 51.13
N ALA A 945 -40.49 -17.06 51.52
CA ALA A 945 -40.75 -17.47 52.90
C ALA A 945 -39.70 -16.92 53.87
N THR A 946 -38.40 -16.93 53.52
CA THR A 946 -37.34 -16.36 54.38
C THR A 946 -37.49 -14.85 54.57
N VAL A 947 -37.80 -14.10 53.49
CA VAL A 947 -37.99 -12.65 53.55
C VAL A 947 -39.26 -12.30 54.32
N THR A 948 -40.35 -13.03 54.09
CA THR A 948 -41.61 -12.87 54.85
C THR A 948 -41.41 -13.22 56.32
N ALA A 949 -40.66 -14.28 56.66
CA ALA A 949 -40.34 -14.62 58.04
C ALA A 949 -39.59 -13.49 58.77
N LEU A 950 -38.63 -12.83 58.11
CA LEU A 950 -37.97 -11.65 58.69
C LEU A 950 -38.95 -10.49 58.90
N ALA A 951 -39.77 -10.21 57.89
CA ALA A 951 -40.74 -9.13 57.95
C ALA A 951 -41.74 -9.39 59.08
N ASP A 952 -42.28 -10.59 59.21
CA ASP A 952 -43.39 -10.92 60.10
C ASP A 952 -42.95 -11.34 61.51
N ALA A 953 -41.64 -11.49 61.75
CA ALA A 953 -41.11 -11.89 63.04
C ALA A 953 -41.60 -11.00 64.20
N THR A 954 -42.11 -11.63 65.25
CA THR A 954 -42.42 -10.96 66.52
C THR A 954 -41.15 -10.82 67.35
N LEU A 955 -40.63 -9.60 67.44
CA LEU A 955 -39.42 -9.26 68.19
C LEU A 955 -39.81 -8.78 69.59
N ALA A 956 -39.50 -9.59 70.61
CA ALA A 956 -39.79 -9.25 72.01
C ALA A 956 -38.83 -8.16 72.52
N THR A 957 -39.26 -7.44 73.56
CA THR A 957 -38.65 -6.21 74.12
C THR A 957 -38.59 -5.03 73.14
N SER A 958 -37.72 -5.07 72.13
CA SER A 958 -37.69 -4.10 71.02
C SER A 958 -36.77 -4.59 69.89
N GLU A 959 -36.96 -4.09 68.66
CA GLU A 959 -36.07 -4.41 67.53
C GLU A 959 -34.61 -4.01 67.80
N ALA A 960 -34.40 -2.87 68.47
CA ALA A 960 -33.07 -2.38 68.86
C ALA A 960 -32.40 -3.27 69.91
N ALA A 961 -33.18 -3.84 70.84
CA ALA A 961 -32.67 -4.80 71.83
C ALA A 961 -32.28 -6.12 71.18
N VAL A 962 -33.10 -6.67 70.28
CA VAL A 962 -32.77 -7.89 69.53
C VAL A 962 -31.54 -7.66 68.64
N GLY A 963 -31.47 -6.56 67.90
CA GLY A 963 -30.29 -6.22 67.09
C GLY A 963 -29.02 -6.08 67.93
N ARG A 964 -29.10 -5.45 69.11
CA ARG A 964 -27.98 -5.35 70.04
C ARG A 964 -27.58 -6.71 70.62
N CYS A 965 -28.53 -7.58 70.93
CA CYS A 965 -28.28 -8.94 71.37
C CYS A 965 -27.52 -9.74 70.29
N LEU A 966 -28.00 -9.72 69.04
CA LEU A 966 -27.34 -10.39 67.91
C LEU A 966 -25.92 -9.85 67.68
N GLY A 967 -25.76 -8.52 67.69
CA GLY A 967 -24.47 -7.86 67.45
C GLY A 967 -23.43 -8.07 68.56
N SER A 968 -23.86 -8.29 69.81
CA SER A 968 -22.97 -8.47 70.97
C SER A 968 -22.89 -9.92 71.48
N ALA A 969 -23.59 -10.87 70.85
CA ALA A 969 -23.76 -12.23 71.37
C ALA A 969 -22.44 -12.94 71.67
N ALA A 970 -21.45 -12.84 70.78
CA ALA A 970 -20.14 -13.46 70.96
C ALA A 970 -19.36 -12.81 72.11
N ASP A 971 -19.37 -11.48 72.18
CA ASP A 971 -18.72 -10.72 73.25
C ASP A 971 -19.34 -10.99 74.62
N LEU A 972 -20.67 -11.10 74.68
CA LEU A 972 -21.39 -11.43 75.90
C LEU A 972 -21.12 -12.84 76.37
N ARG A 973 -21.15 -13.83 75.45
CA ARG A 973 -20.83 -15.21 75.78
C ARG A 973 -19.41 -15.28 76.33
N ASN A 974 -18.45 -14.63 75.67
CA ASN A 974 -17.07 -14.61 76.13
C ASN A 974 -16.92 -13.91 77.49
N ALA A 975 -17.63 -12.81 77.73
CA ALA A 975 -17.62 -12.12 79.03
C ALA A 975 -18.19 -12.99 80.15
N LEU A 976 -19.27 -13.73 79.87
CA LEU A 976 -19.86 -14.68 80.80
C LEU A 976 -18.92 -15.87 81.07
N VAL A 977 -18.25 -16.42 80.05
CA VAL A 977 -17.34 -17.56 80.23
C VAL A 977 -16.07 -17.17 80.99
N THR A 978 -15.54 -15.96 80.74
CA THR A 978 -14.25 -15.52 81.31
C THR A 978 -14.35 -14.82 82.66
N ALA A 979 -15.55 -14.40 83.06
CA ALA A 979 -15.74 -13.76 84.36
C ALA A 979 -15.40 -14.73 85.52
N PRO A 980 -14.70 -14.28 86.57
CA PRO A 980 -14.31 -15.13 87.69
C PRO A 980 -15.48 -15.35 88.64
N TRP A 981 -16.44 -16.19 88.22
CA TRP A 981 -17.68 -16.43 88.94
C TRP A 981 -17.48 -17.00 90.34
N ASP A 982 -16.42 -17.77 90.58
CA ASP A 982 -16.11 -18.29 91.91
C ASP A 982 -15.80 -17.14 92.89
N ILE A 983 -15.05 -16.14 92.44
CA ILE A 983 -14.71 -14.96 93.26
C ILE A 983 -15.97 -14.10 93.49
N ILE A 984 -16.75 -13.85 92.44
CA ILE A 984 -17.97 -13.03 92.51
C ILE A 984 -19.01 -13.71 93.41
N GLY A 985 -19.21 -15.02 93.25
CA GLY A 985 -20.15 -15.82 94.04
C GLY A 985 -19.73 -15.91 95.51
N THR A 986 -18.45 -16.14 95.79
CA THR A 986 -17.93 -16.19 97.18
C THR A 986 -18.10 -14.83 97.87
N ALA A 987 -17.76 -13.72 97.19
CA ALA A 987 -17.93 -12.39 97.75
C ALA A 987 -19.40 -12.02 97.96
N ALA A 988 -20.29 -12.41 97.04
CA ALA A 988 -21.73 -12.17 97.15
C ALA A 988 -22.42 -13.00 98.25
N GLY A 989 -21.82 -14.11 98.68
CA GLY A 989 -22.33 -15.00 99.73
C GLY A 989 -21.83 -14.70 101.15
N LEU A 990 -21.04 -13.64 101.36
CA LEU A 990 -20.52 -13.29 102.69
C LEU A 990 -21.64 -12.86 103.64
N SER A 991 -21.68 -13.49 104.82
CA SER A 991 -22.69 -13.26 105.85
C SER A 991 -22.16 -12.56 107.11
N ASP A 992 -20.90 -12.14 107.11
CA ASP A 992 -20.22 -11.48 108.22
C ASP A 992 -20.46 -9.95 108.25
N GLN A 993 -19.54 -9.20 108.86
CA GLN A 993 -19.62 -7.73 108.95
C GLN A 993 -19.69 -7.04 107.56
N ARG A 994 -19.30 -7.74 106.48
CA ARG A 994 -19.32 -7.25 105.09
C ARG A 994 -20.63 -7.56 104.36
N ARG A 995 -21.62 -8.17 105.01
CA ARG A 995 -22.90 -8.61 104.42
C ARG A 995 -23.60 -7.53 103.59
N ALA A 996 -23.65 -6.28 104.07
CA ALA A 996 -24.32 -5.20 103.34
C ALA A 996 -23.65 -4.89 101.98
N ALA A 997 -22.32 -4.94 101.92
CA ALA A 997 -21.56 -4.73 100.69
C ALA A 997 -21.61 -5.95 99.76
N ALA A 998 -21.65 -7.17 100.32
CA ALA A 998 -21.89 -8.41 99.58
C ALA A 998 -23.29 -8.41 98.93
N GLU A 999 -24.32 -7.99 99.66
CA GLU A 999 -25.69 -7.89 99.15
C GLU A 999 -25.78 -6.83 98.03
N GLY A 1000 -25.10 -5.68 98.20
CA GLY A 1000 -25.02 -4.65 97.16
C GLY A 1000 -24.32 -5.13 95.87
N LEU A 1001 -23.28 -5.97 95.99
CA LEU A 1001 -22.65 -6.63 94.85
C LEU A 1001 -23.59 -7.63 94.18
N ARG A 1002 -24.29 -8.46 94.97
CA ARG A 1002 -25.26 -9.44 94.48
C ARG A 1002 -26.39 -8.78 93.70
N LEU A 1003 -26.98 -7.72 94.25
CA LEU A 1003 -28.05 -6.95 93.60
C LEU A 1003 -27.56 -6.33 92.29
N ARG A 1004 -26.37 -5.72 92.25
CA ARG A 1004 -25.85 -5.09 91.03
C ARG A 1004 -25.59 -6.10 89.90
N VAL A 1005 -25.14 -7.31 90.24
CA VAL A 1005 -24.96 -8.40 89.25
C VAL A 1005 -26.31 -8.95 88.81
N ALA A 1006 -27.26 -9.15 89.73
CA ALA A 1006 -28.63 -9.57 89.42
C ALA A 1006 -29.34 -8.55 88.51
N ASP A 1007 -29.28 -7.25 88.83
CA ASP A 1007 -29.85 -6.16 88.03
C ASP A 1007 -29.29 -6.15 86.60
N ALA A 1008 -28.00 -6.39 86.44
CA ALA A 1008 -27.36 -6.43 85.11
C ALA A 1008 -27.70 -7.70 84.32
N LEU A 1009 -27.87 -8.84 85.00
CA LEU A 1009 -28.34 -10.09 84.39
C LEU A 1009 -29.83 -10.01 84.00
N GLU A 1010 -30.63 -9.25 84.76
CA GLU A 1010 -32.05 -9.04 84.51
C GLU A 1010 -32.30 -8.03 83.37
N ALA A 1011 -31.61 -6.89 83.42
CA ALA A 1011 -31.74 -5.82 82.45
C ALA A 1011 -31.20 -6.24 81.07
N ASP A 1012 -31.90 -5.80 80.03
CA ASP A 1012 -31.51 -6.04 78.63
C ASP A 1012 -30.11 -5.46 78.32
N GLU A 1013 -29.37 -6.08 77.40
CA GLU A 1013 -28.05 -5.59 76.97
C GLU A 1013 -28.10 -4.18 76.35
N HIS A 1014 -29.24 -3.80 75.78
CA HIS A 1014 -29.49 -2.45 75.28
C HIS A 1014 -29.58 -1.42 76.41
N ALA A 1015 -30.08 -1.81 77.58
CA ALA A 1015 -30.21 -0.93 78.75
C ALA A 1015 -28.94 -0.93 79.61
N ILE A 1016 -28.41 -2.11 79.95
CA ILE A 1016 -27.22 -2.28 80.77
C ILE A 1016 -26.26 -3.24 80.08
N ALA A 1017 -25.08 -2.76 79.71
CA ALA A 1017 -24.05 -3.61 79.13
C ALA A 1017 -23.45 -4.53 80.22
N LEU A 1018 -23.52 -5.85 80.03
CA LEU A 1018 -23.13 -6.80 81.09
C LEU A 1018 -21.62 -6.87 81.31
N LYS A 1019 -20.83 -6.83 80.23
CA LYS A 1019 -19.37 -6.92 80.28
C LYS A 1019 -18.70 -5.90 81.23
N PRO A 1020 -19.01 -4.59 81.20
CA PRO A 1020 -18.45 -3.65 82.16
C PRO A 1020 -18.94 -3.89 83.60
N VAL A 1021 -20.18 -4.35 83.80
CA VAL A 1021 -20.69 -4.68 85.14
C VAL A 1021 -19.95 -5.87 85.73
N LEU A 1022 -19.68 -6.91 84.95
CA LEU A 1022 -18.90 -8.07 85.42
C LEU A 1022 -17.46 -7.70 85.80
N ARG A 1023 -16.83 -6.76 85.09
CA ARG A 1023 -15.49 -6.23 85.43
C ARG A 1023 -15.49 -5.42 86.72
N ASP A 1024 -16.48 -4.55 86.90
CA ASP A 1024 -16.69 -3.80 88.15
C ASP A 1024 -16.98 -4.75 89.32
N ALA A 1025 -17.83 -5.75 89.09
CA ALA A 1025 -18.18 -6.79 90.06
C ALA A 1025 -16.96 -7.61 90.48
N GLN A 1026 -16.11 -8.04 89.54
CA GLN A 1026 -14.84 -8.69 89.84
C GLN A 1026 -13.96 -7.83 90.76
N THR A 1027 -13.77 -6.56 90.39
CA THR A 1027 -12.90 -5.63 91.15
C THR A 1027 -13.40 -5.46 92.59
N ARG A 1028 -14.72 -5.32 92.75
CA ARG A 1028 -15.37 -5.19 94.07
C ARG A 1028 -15.30 -6.49 94.86
N ALA A 1029 -15.54 -7.64 94.23
CA ALA A 1029 -15.47 -8.95 94.86
C ALA A 1029 -14.07 -9.25 95.41
N SER A 1030 -13.02 -9.00 94.62
CA SER A 1030 -11.63 -9.17 95.06
C SER A 1030 -11.27 -8.26 96.23
N ARG A 1031 -11.72 -7.00 96.22
CA ARG A 1031 -11.50 -6.08 97.34
C ARG A 1031 -12.23 -6.53 98.60
N LEU A 1032 -13.49 -6.95 98.46
CA LEU A 1032 -14.32 -7.41 99.57
C LEU A 1032 -13.72 -8.64 100.25
N LEU A 1033 -13.17 -9.58 99.48
CA LEU A 1033 -12.52 -10.79 100.00
C LEU A 1033 -11.14 -10.52 100.60
N ALA A 1034 -10.42 -9.48 100.16
CA ALA A 1034 -9.13 -9.09 100.71
C ALA A 1034 -9.21 -8.44 102.11
N GLU A 1035 -10.40 -8.00 102.55
CA GLU A 1035 -10.63 -7.35 103.86
C GLU A 1035 -10.60 -8.30 105.08
N THR A 1036 -9.97 -9.47 105.01
CA THR A 1036 -9.83 -10.40 106.15
C THR A 1036 -8.40 -10.54 106.67
N VAL A 1037 -8.26 -10.27 107.99
CA VAL A 1037 -7.09 -10.34 108.89
C VAL A 1037 -6.23 -9.08 108.92
N GLN A 1038 -6.44 -8.20 109.93
CA GLN A 1038 -5.38 -7.63 110.77
C GLN A 1038 -5.91 -6.73 111.92
N HIS A 1039 -5.68 -7.16 113.17
CA HIS A 1039 -5.55 -6.33 114.40
C HIS A 1039 -4.73 -7.14 115.44
N PRO A 1040 -3.91 -6.54 116.34
CA PRO A 1040 -3.05 -5.33 116.35
C PRO A 1040 -1.56 -5.74 116.73
N PRO A 1041 -0.51 -4.89 117.05
CA PRO A 1041 -0.48 -3.66 117.89
C PRO A 1041 0.29 -2.44 117.31
N THR A 1042 0.08 -1.28 117.92
CA THR A 1042 0.76 0.01 117.68
C THR A 1042 2.22 -0.01 118.15
N PRO A 1043 3.20 0.47 117.34
CA PRO A 1043 3.92 1.69 117.70
C PRO A 1043 4.36 2.59 116.50
N GLN A 1044 4.36 3.91 116.75
CA GLN A 1044 4.99 5.09 116.11
C GLN A 1044 5.37 5.16 114.60
N PRO A 1045 5.22 6.35 113.98
CA PRO A 1045 5.20 6.52 112.51
C PRO A 1045 6.57 6.81 111.89
N PRO A 1046 6.90 6.20 110.72
CA PRO A 1046 7.79 6.78 109.72
C PRO A 1046 6.99 7.53 108.65
N LEU A 1047 7.58 8.64 108.19
CA LEU A 1047 7.05 9.66 107.27
C LEU A 1047 6.57 9.14 105.89
N PRO A 1048 5.61 9.83 105.24
CA PRO A 1048 5.14 9.51 103.89
C PRO A 1048 6.11 10.02 102.80
N PRO A 1049 6.22 9.34 101.64
CA PRO A 1049 6.73 9.98 100.42
C PRO A 1049 5.67 10.97 99.86
N PRO A 1050 6.09 12.07 99.22
CA PRO A 1050 5.26 13.26 99.02
C PRO A 1050 4.34 13.17 97.79
N GLU A 1051 3.11 13.66 97.94
CA GLU A 1051 2.27 14.10 96.81
C GLU A 1051 2.90 15.31 96.11
N PRO A 1052 2.78 15.44 94.78
CA PRO A 1052 3.35 16.55 94.03
C PRO A 1052 2.64 17.86 94.41
N PRO A 1053 3.39 18.93 94.78
CA PRO A 1053 2.80 20.20 95.20
C PRO A 1053 2.15 20.95 94.02
N PRO A 1054 1.05 21.70 94.26
CA PRO A 1054 0.50 22.63 93.29
C PRO A 1054 1.51 23.73 92.93
N PRO A 1055 1.44 24.31 91.72
CA PRO A 1055 2.41 25.29 91.25
C PRO A 1055 2.42 26.55 92.16
N PRO A 1056 3.59 27.08 92.53
CA PRO A 1056 3.68 28.29 93.35
C PRO A 1056 3.17 29.53 92.61
N PRO A 1057 2.62 30.53 93.33
CA PRO A 1057 2.18 31.79 92.73
C PRO A 1057 3.37 32.60 92.16
N PRO A 1058 3.14 33.46 91.14
CA PRO A 1058 4.17 34.31 90.55
C PRO A 1058 4.75 35.31 91.58
N PRO A 1059 6.04 35.70 91.46
CA PRO A 1059 6.73 36.50 92.48
C PRO A 1059 6.10 37.90 92.65
N GLY A 1060 5.61 38.18 93.86
CA GLY A 1060 5.00 39.46 94.26
C GLY A 1060 3.59 39.36 94.85
N GLU A 1061 2.98 38.17 94.88
CA GLU A 1061 1.63 37.95 95.44
C GLU A 1061 1.66 36.89 96.57
N GLU A 1062 1.02 37.18 97.71
CA GLU A 1062 0.90 36.30 98.88
C GLU A 1062 -0.48 35.61 98.90
N VAL A 1063 -0.53 34.30 99.10
CA VAL A 1063 -1.78 33.52 99.13
C VAL A 1063 -2.49 33.73 100.47
N VAL A 1064 -3.59 34.48 100.45
CA VAL A 1064 -4.35 34.85 101.67
C VAL A 1064 -5.24 33.69 102.16
N GLU A 1065 -5.80 32.87 101.27
CA GLU A 1065 -6.58 31.66 101.58
C GLU A 1065 -6.74 30.83 100.29
N GLU A 1066 -6.49 29.51 100.32
CA GLU A 1066 -6.73 28.60 99.19
C GLU A 1066 -7.54 27.38 99.66
N ARG A 1067 -8.71 27.16 99.04
CA ARG A 1067 -9.61 26.06 99.40
C ARG A 1067 -10.25 25.47 98.16
N GLN A 1068 -10.14 24.15 97.98
CA GLN A 1068 -10.72 23.43 96.85
C GLN A 1068 -11.95 22.65 97.33
N THR A 1069 -13.12 22.94 96.75
CA THR A 1069 -14.38 22.23 97.08
C THR A 1069 -15.06 21.82 95.78
N LEU A 1070 -15.30 20.53 95.60
CA LEU A 1070 -15.78 19.93 94.35
C LEU A 1070 -17.21 19.39 94.52
N ALA A 1071 -18.03 19.48 93.46
CA ALA A 1071 -19.41 18.97 93.38
C ALA A 1071 -20.43 19.58 94.37
N LEU A 1072 -20.56 20.92 94.36
CA LEU A 1072 -21.60 21.64 95.12
C LEU A 1072 -22.93 21.71 94.32
N GLU A 1073 -24.07 21.58 95.02
CA GLU A 1073 -25.39 21.84 94.44
C GLU A 1073 -25.71 23.35 94.39
N GLY A 1074 -26.71 23.75 93.59
CA GLY A 1074 -26.93 25.16 93.21
C GLY A 1074 -27.10 26.15 94.37
N SER A 1075 -27.82 25.77 95.43
CA SER A 1075 -27.98 26.62 96.63
C SER A 1075 -26.67 26.81 97.39
N ASP A 1076 -25.87 25.75 97.50
CA ASP A 1076 -24.63 25.75 98.29
C ASP A 1076 -23.49 26.47 97.56
N ALA A 1077 -23.44 26.35 96.22
CA ALA A 1077 -22.57 27.15 95.38
C ALA A 1077 -22.88 28.65 95.51
N THR A 1078 -24.17 29.02 95.58
CA THR A 1078 -24.59 30.41 95.74
C THR A 1078 -24.21 30.96 97.12
N ALA A 1079 -24.37 30.17 98.19
CA ALA A 1079 -23.95 30.55 99.54
C ALA A 1079 -22.43 30.71 99.66
N LEU A 1080 -21.65 29.83 99.02
CA LEU A 1080 -20.19 29.94 98.96
C LEU A 1080 -19.75 31.23 98.24
N LEU A 1081 -20.37 31.54 97.10
CA LEU A 1081 -20.06 32.75 96.33
C LEU A 1081 -20.41 34.04 97.08
N GLU A 1082 -21.52 34.09 97.81
CA GLU A 1082 -21.83 35.23 98.67
C GLU A 1082 -20.85 35.38 99.85
N THR A 1083 -20.40 34.26 100.43
CA THR A 1083 -19.36 34.29 101.48
C THR A 1083 -18.03 34.83 100.93
N LEU A 1084 -17.62 34.39 99.73
CA LEU A 1084 -16.43 34.89 99.06
C LEU A 1084 -16.57 36.37 98.66
N ARG A 1085 -17.75 36.80 98.21
CA ARG A 1085 -18.04 38.21 97.89
C ARG A 1085 -17.89 39.12 99.11
N VAL A 1086 -18.45 38.74 100.26
CA VAL A 1086 -18.30 39.51 101.51
C VAL A 1086 -16.83 39.59 101.92
N ARG A 1087 -16.06 38.51 101.72
CA ARG A 1087 -14.65 38.44 102.13
C ARG A 1087 -13.70 39.22 101.22
N VAL A 1088 -13.94 39.23 99.90
CA VAL A 1088 -13.19 40.09 98.96
C VAL A 1088 -13.47 41.57 99.22
N ALA A 1089 -14.72 41.93 99.52
CA ALA A 1089 -15.07 43.31 99.86
C ALA A 1089 -14.45 43.79 101.20
N ALA A 1090 -14.23 42.88 102.15
CA ALA A 1090 -13.63 43.17 103.45
C ALA A 1090 -12.09 43.24 103.44
N THR A 1091 -11.42 42.89 102.33
CA THR A 1091 -9.95 42.80 102.24
C THR A 1091 -9.41 43.66 101.09
N PRO A 1092 -9.19 44.98 101.29
CA PRO A 1092 -8.78 45.89 100.23
C PRO A 1092 -7.41 45.50 99.63
N GLY A 1093 -7.36 45.24 98.32
CA GLY A 1093 -6.15 44.84 97.60
C GLY A 1093 -6.02 43.35 97.30
N ALA A 1094 -6.92 42.50 97.82
CA ALA A 1094 -6.93 41.07 97.51
C ALA A 1094 -7.53 40.78 96.11
N ARG A 1095 -6.91 39.87 95.35
CA ARG A 1095 -7.41 39.36 94.06
C ARG A 1095 -7.90 37.92 94.24
N LEU A 1096 -9.15 37.66 93.85
CA LEU A 1096 -9.76 36.33 93.91
C LEU A 1096 -9.67 35.66 92.53
N THR A 1097 -9.00 34.51 92.47
CA THR A 1097 -8.91 33.68 91.25
C THR A 1097 -9.82 32.46 91.40
N LEU A 1098 -10.83 32.33 90.53
CA LEU A 1098 -11.80 31.22 90.57
C LEU A 1098 -11.71 30.34 89.32
N GLY A 1099 -11.43 29.06 89.51
CA GLY A 1099 -11.67 28.03 88.49
C GLY A 1099 -13.03 27.39 88.72
N TRP A 1100 -13.96 27.55 87.77
CA TRP A 1100 -15.30 26.95 87.88
C TRP A 1100 -15.63 26.09 86.66
N ARG A 1101 -16.31 24.97 86.91
CA ARG A 1101 -16.82 24.04 85.90
C ARG A 1101 -18.27 23.75 86.24
N LEU A 1102 -19.19 24.39 85.53
CA LEU A 1102 -20.62 24.14 85.68
C LEU A 1102 -21.04 23.01 84.74
N THR A 1103 -21.62 21.95 85.28
CA THR A 1103 -22.10 20.80 84.51
C THR A 1103 -23.58 20.57 84.78
N ARG A 1104 -24.36 20.31 83.72
CA ARG A 1104 -25.77 19.89 83.79
C ARG A 1104 -25.86 18.45 83.28
N ARG A 1105 -26.68 17.61 83.92
CA ARG A 1105 -27.02 16.29 83.37
C ARG A 1105 -27.71 16.45 82.02
N LYS A 1106 -27.20 15.78 80.98
CA LYS A 1106 -27.77 15.74 79.63
C LYS A 1106 -29.02 14.84 79.65
N GLY A 1107 -30.21 15.43 79.63
CA GLY A 1107 -31.49 14.74 79.39
C GLY A 1107 -31.97 15.02 77.96
N GLY A 1108 -32.56 14.01 77.29
CA GLY A 1108 -33.01 14.11 75.89
C GLY A 1108 -34.15 15.10 75.65
N GLY A 1109 -34.21 15.63 74.42
CA GLY A 1109 -35.30 16.43 73.84
C GLY A 1109 -34.92 16.92 72.43
N ASP A 1110 -35.83 16.73 71.47
CA ASP A 1110 -35.73 16.83 70.00
C ASP A 1110 -35.49 18.23 69.40
N ALA A 1111 -34.73 18.28 68.29
CA ALA A 1111 -34.95 19.03 67.04
C ALA A 1111 -33.77 18.82 66.07
#